data_AF-A0AAI9R939-F1
#
_entry.id   AF-A0AAI9R939-F1
#
_cell.length_a   1.000
_cell.length_b   1.000
_cell.length_c   1.000
_cell.angle_alpha   90.00
_cell.angle_beta   90.00
_cell.angle_gamma   90.00
#
_symmetry.space_group_name_H-M   'P 1'
#
loop_
_entity.id
_entity.type
_entity.pdbx_description
1 polymer ?
#
loop_
_entity_poly.entity_id
_entity_poly.type
_entity_poly.pdbx_seq_one_letter_code
_entity_poly.pdbx_strand_id
1 'polypeptide(L)'
;MTEAKIHLLDTETWDQHELLEVICSRYFILGSQGLAEYSWEVNGREGRSPSASLRSLNRHLKDLSLIAVLDEGDPPLLSVGGLPSQVMVMPAWQQALVWVLVTGFVTMAGALWVTHLNPTSTTFESAVLQTSLVFFALPVVGSVLLASYARIFVSDAFEVESNHLIPLAFPVMSPEWPFSLISAIGQMRPDLNPIPNRRALGFIELTTPTVMFVCGSILTVLGLGMTPNQPPAYEAAPIVVDTNFLVDILGSVILSSDVALKLQWIHPTGLAGIALSLAGWALILPIPGFPGDRILHAIIGPEDMQEGSNQTSIFIATLGFTLLIFISTEYWPWLLLAAIAAWRRFSPEQMPSPYIVDEYAGLDEIQMRQIASLTLAILLLGYPGLEPSYEMEDWDKGLSTESWPTHISFENGSAEIELTLEPVGVMPVSGWLQMRIEGAPFGGWQIDSECMDEREVCRFDDITQASPSSVSISMNRNQMEASEQTFRLVILLDVANHVSEYTIVFQPTEVTSPIDPLWVLVEDTQTPRICVEIMVSEDDYVNLTNNNPFWSFENETSLGPGIHDLCMRGHEGALQSLSLRDNQYRRMGPSISLSRENLPNDVLFLPVEGTQPIIQVSNGEWRIPKWFVSDSEYAIARGESGSAFCPSTDVIAEVNASGDWVRDLADHSSILIPAGEIGNATLRFDASGWLALCRGTTMFASYRVVEGPDVMVNPGTLSSRIPNGEFSIVNRQNTSMAISLDWTGDAVAWDNWEAWAPSEVAAMSSVTANASVHGNPPAWWAAWVTADEDSITLHFAARSWEAA
;
A
#
# COMPACT_ATOMS: atom_id res chain seq x y z
N MET A 1 21.66 -2.91 55.93
CA MET A 1 20.65 -2.95 57.01
C MET A 1 21.27 -2.29 58.24
N THR A 2 20.91 -1.05 58.49
CA THR A 2 21.14 -0.37 59.76
C THR A 2 19.75 -0.06 60.28
N GLU A 3 19.34 -0.71 61.37
CA GLU A 3 18.12 -0.39 62.09
C GLU A 3 18.11 1.11 62.38
N ALA A 4 17.07 1.81 61.92
CA ALA A 4 16.81 3.17 62.34
C ALA A 4 16.65 3.13 63.86
N LYS A 5 17.60 3.75 64.57
CA LYS A 5 17.57 3.82 66.03
C LYS A 5 16.47 4.79 66.42
N ILE A 6 15.28 4.27 66.67
CA ILE A 6 14.16 5.03 67.22
C ILE A 6 14.62 5.59 68.56
N HIS A 7 14.72 6.91 68.66
CA HIS A 7 14.99 7.56 69.92
C HIS A 7 13.75 7.40 70.81
N LEU A 8 13.86 6.55 71.83
CA LEU A 8 12.86 6.43 72.89
C LEU A 8 12.83 7.75 73.66
N LEU A 9 11.68 8.42 73.56
CA LEU A 9 11.37 9.62 74.32
C LEU A 9 11.45 9.34 75.82
N ASP A 10 11.95 10.31 76.58
CA ASP A 10 12.03 10.24 78.04
C ASP A 10 10.62 10.36 78.64
N THR A 11 9.97 9.22 78.84
CA THR A 11 8.58 9.11 79.30
C THR A 11 8.35 9.59 80.74
N GLU A 12 9.40 9.98 81.48
CA GLU A 12 9.25 10.49 82.85
C GLU A 12 8.70 11.93 82.92
N THR A 13 8.68 12.69 81.81
CA THR A 13 8.28 14.11 81.85
C THR A 13 7.17 14.54 80.89
N TRP A 14 6.99 13.89 79.75
CA TRP A 14 5.99 14.24 78.73
C TRP A 14 5.51 12.98 77.99
N ASP A 15 4.22 12.87 77.71
CA ASP A 15 3.72 11.89 76.73
C ASP A 15 4.06 12.36 75.29
N GLN A 16 4.15 11.44 74.33
CA GLN A 16 4.52 11.76 72.94
C GLN A 16 3.55 12.78 72.32
N HIS A 17 2.26 12.70 72.65
CA HIS A 17 1.26 13.66 72.23
C HIS A 17 1.53 15.06 72.81
N GLU A 18 1.80 15.17 74.12
CA GLU A 18 2.06 16.45 74.81
C GLU A 18 3.33 17.14 74.28
N LEU A 19 4.38 16.35 74.00
CA LEU A 19 5.61 16.90 73.44
C LEU A 19 5.37 17.47 72.04
N LEU A 20 4.66 16.73 71.18
CA LEU A 20 4.35 17.18 69.82
C LEU A 20 3.44 18.41 69.83
N GLU A 21 2.47 18.46 70.74
CA GLU A 21 1.60 19.64 70.94
C GLU A 21 2.44 20.88 71.31
N VAL A 22 3.42 20.73 72.21
CA VAL A 22 4.30 21.84 72.59
C VAL A 22 5.30 22.24 71.52
N ILE A 23 5.77 21.30 70.70
CA ILE A 23 6.60 21.64 69.54
C ILE A 23 5.75 22.38 68.50
N CYS A 24 4.57 21.86 68.14
CA CYS A 24 3.70 22.43 67.11
C CYS A 24 3.15 23.80 67.52
N SER A 25 2.75 23.98 68.78
CA SER A 25 2.23 25.26 69.29
C SER A 25 3.24 26.41 69.21
N ARG A 26 4.56 26.15 69.11
CA ARG A 26 5.56 27.20 68.87
C ARG A 26 5.42 27.84 67.49
N TYR A 27 4.92 27.09 66.51
CA TYR A 27 4.81 27.52 65.10
C TYR A 27 3.37 27.82 64.69
N PHE A 28 2.39 27.14 65.29
CA PHE A 28 0.98 27.23 64.96
C PHE A 28 0.11 27.63 66.17
N ILE A 29 -1.06 28.20 65.89
CA ILE A 29 -2.17 28.28 66.84
C ILE A 29 -2.96 26.98 66.68
N LEU A 30 -2.92 26.12 67.70
CA LEU A 30 -3.58 24.81 67.68
C LEU A 30 -5.08 24.97 68.03
N GLY A 31 -5.94 24.36 67.23
CA GLY A 31 -7.39 24.29 67.36
C GLY A 31 -7.85 22.93 67.86
N SER A 32 -8.94 22.39 67.31
CA SER A 32 -9.46 21.09 67.73
C SER A 32 -8.57 19.93 67.24
N GLN A 33 -8.57 18.82 67.97
CA GLN A 33 -7.84 17.61 67.58
C GLN A 33 -8.54 16.94 66.39
N GLY A 34 -7.76 16.58 65.38
CA GLY A 34 -8.22 15.87 64.20
C GLY A 34 -8.49 14.38 64.43
N LEU A 35 -8.84 13.67 63.36
CA LEU A 35 -9.17 12.23 63.41
C LEU A 35 -7.93 11.34 63.64
N ALA A 36 -6.74 11.80 63.27
CA ALA A 36 -5.50 11.07 63.52
C ALA A 36 -4.92 11.41 64.90
N GLU A 37 -4.27 10.43 65.52
CA GLU A 37 -3.78 10.50 66.92
C GLU A 37 -2.86 11.71 67.20
N TYR A 38 -2.07 12.12 66.21
CA TYR A 38 -1.22 13.32 66.24
C TYR A 38 -1.63 14.32 65.16
N SER A 39 -2.88 14.80 65.22
CA SER A 39 -3.38 15.82 64.31
C SER A 39 -4.18 16.92 64.98
N TRP A 40 -4.07 18.15 64.47
CA TRP A 40 -4.74 19.33 64.99
C TRP A 40 -5.15 20.26 63.85
N GLU A 41 -6.29 20.92 63.98
CA GLU A 41 -6.59 22.13 63.19
C GLU A 41 -5.58 23.22 63.54
N VAL A 42 -4.99 23.88 62.55
CA VAL A 42 -3.95 24.87 62.78
C VAL A 42 -4.16 26.16 62.03
N ASN A 43 -3.75 27.26 62.64
CA ASN A 43 -3.60 28.54 61.97
C ASN A 43 -2.19 29.10 62.18
N GLY A 44 -1.70 29.87 61.21
CA GLY A 44 -0.38 30.46 61.29
C GLY A 44 -0.25 31.41 62.50
N ARG A 45 0.80 31.24 63.29
CA ARG A 45 1.06 32.09 64.46
C ARG A 45 1.64 33.44 64.01
N GLU A 46 1.28 34.52 64.72
CA GLU A 46 1.79 35.88 64.45
C GLU A 46 1.54 36.42 63.02
N GLY A 47 0.44 35.99 62.38
CA GLY A 47 0.09 36.44 61.02
C GLY A 47 0.96 35.85 59.91
N ARG A 48 1.78 34.83 60.21
CA ARG A 48 2.49 34.04 59.18
C ARG A 48 1.51 33.15 58.42
N SER A 49 1.83 32.81 57.17
CA SER A 49 1.06 31.80 56.46
C SER A 49 1.27 30.41 57.08
N PRO A 50 0.24 29.54 57.08
CA PRO A 50 0.36 28.15 57.53
C PRO A 50 1.52 27.40 56.85
N SER A 51 1.66 27.53 55.52
CA SER A 51 2.74 26.94 54.73
C SER A 51 4.16 27.39 55.15
N ALA A 52 4.35 28.67 55.48
CA ALA A 52 5.66 29.17 55.94
C ALA A 52 6.00 28.64 57.35
N SER A 53 4.97 28.46 58.18
CA SER A 53 5.08 27.89 59.52
C SER A 53 5.41 26.40 59.44
N LEU A 54 4.80 25.67 58.50
CA LEU A 54 5.08 24.25 58.22
C LEU A 54 6.55 24.02 57.84
N ARG A 55 7.11 24.82 56.92
CA ARG A 55 8.54 24.71 56.54
C ARG A 55 9.46 24.92 57.74
N SER A 56 9.11 25.83 58.64
CA SER A 56 9.90 26.09 59.84
C SER A 56 9.79 24.96 60.87
N LEU A 57 8.60 24.37 61.02
CA LEU A 57 8.35 23.20 61.85
C LEU A 57 9.10 21.97 61.33
N ASN A 58 9.02 21.68 60.02
CA ASN A 58 9.66 20.52 59.41
C ASN A 58 11.19 20.57 59.48
N ARG A 59 11.82 21.76 59.48
CA ARG A 59 13.26 21.87 59.78
C ARG A 59 13.61 21.43 61.19
N HIS A 60 12.72 21.66 62.16
CA HIS A 60 12.91 21.22 63.55
C HIS A 60 12.58 19.72 63.71
N LEU A 61 11.50 19.24 63.08
CA LEU A 61 11.09 17.84 63.15
C LEU A 61 12.04 16.88 62.42
N LYS A 62 12.74 17.34 61.38
CA LYS A 62 13.70 16.53 60.62
C LYS A 62 14.78 15.91 61.51
N ASP A 63 15.29 16.67 62.49
CA ASP A 63 16.30 16.19 63.45
C ASP A 63 15.75 15.10 64.39
N LEU A 64 14.43 15.03 64.54
CA LEU A 64 13.72 14.05 65.36
C LEU A 64 13.23 12.84 64.54
N SER A 65 13.60 12.70 63.27
CA SER A 65 13.06 11.69 62.33
C SER A 65 11.53 11.75 62.17
N LEU A 66 10.96 12.94 62.34
CA LEU A 66 9.53 13.21 62.18
C LEU A 66 9.29 14.18 61.02
N ILE A 67 8.07 14.16 60.50
CA ILE A 67 7.60 15.10 59.48
C ILE A 67 6.15 15.49 59.76
N ALA A 68 5.85 16.77 59.59
CA ALA A 68 4.50 17.29 59.64
C ALA A 68 3.97 17.54 58.21
N VAL A 69 2.71 17.21 57.99
CA VAL A 69 1.96 17.40 56.75
C VAL A 69 0.78 18.32 57.03
N LEU A 70 0.45 19.18 56.07
CA LEU A 70 -0.67 20.11 56.14
C LEU A 70 -1.69 19.76 55.05
N ASP A 71 -2.84 19.23 55.46
CA ASP A 71 -3.94 18.84 54.58
C ASP A 71 -4.88 20.02 54.27
N GLU A 72 -5.67 19.88 53.20
CA GLU A 72 -6.68 20.87 52.77
C GLU A 72 -7.78 21.06 53.84
N GLY A 73 -8.25 22.30 54.02
CA GLY A 73 -9.27 22.67 55.03
C GLY A 73 -9.23 24.15 55.44
N ASP A 74 -10.32 24.64 56.06
CA ASP A 74 -10.40 25.99 56.66
C ASP A 74 -11.04 25.90 58.07
N PRO A 75 -10.23 25.82 59.15
CA PRO A 75 -8.76 25.86 59.19
C PRO A 75 -8.08 24.55 58.69
N PRO A 76 -6.84 24.60 58.20
CA PRO A 76 -6.12 23.43 57.71
C PRO A 76 -5.76 22.45 58.83
N LEU A 77 -5.61 21.17 58.47
CA LEU A 77 -5.30 20.09 59.41
C LEU A 77 -3.81 19.73 59.34
N LEU A 78 -3.10 19.88 60.46
CA LEU A 78 -1.71 19.47 60.61
C LEU A 78 -1.68 18.04 61.15
N SER A 79 -0.97 17.13 60.49
CA SER A 79 -0.69 15.78 60.98
C SER A 79 0.82 15.56 61.12
N VAL A 80 1.27 14.90 62.21
CA VAL A 80 2.69 14.61 62.44
C VAL A 80 2.92 13.10 62.47
N GLY A 81 3.89 12.63 61.68
CA GLY A 81 4.24 11.21 61.58
C GLY A 81 5.75 10.98 61.51
N GLY A 82 6.12 9.70 61.41
CA GLY A 82 7.51 9.30 61.16
C GLY A 82 7.95 9.70 59.75
N LEU A 83 9.18 10.18 59.62
CA LEU A 83 9.77 10.43 58.30
C LEU A 83 9.87 9.09 57.54
N PRO A 84 9.28 8.98 56.33
CA PRO A 84 9.32 7.72 55.58
C PRO A 84 10.76 7.30 55.29
N SER A 85 11.07 6.03 55.56
CA SER A 85 12.39 5.50 55.25
C SER A 85 12.54 5.35 53.74
N GLN A 86 13.38 6.19 53.13
CA GLN A 86 13.73 6.07 51.73
C GLN A 86 14.62 4.83 51.53
N VAL A 87 14.02 3.71 51.14
CA VAL A 87 14.79 2.52 50.78
C VAL A 87 15.34 2.74 49.38
N MET A 88 16.63 3.02 49.27
CA MET A 88 17.32 3.03 47.98
C MET A 88 17.19 1.65 47.34
N VAL A 89 16.40 1.56 46.26
CA VAL A 89 16.05 0.28 45.62
C VAL A 89 17.28 -0.37 44.97
N MET A 90 18.19 0.43 44.40
CA MET A 90 19.42 -0.06 43.77
C MET A 90 20.64 0.84 44.09
N PRO A 91 21.80 0.27 44.47
CA PRO A 91 23.06 1.02 44.62
C PRO A 91 23.61 1.50 43.27
N ALA A 92 24.46 2.53 43.30
CA ALA A 92 24.99 3.21 42.11
C ALA A 92 25.69 2.28 41.10
N TRP A 93 26.38 1.21 41.54
CA TRP A 93 27.03 0.27 40.63
C TRP A 93 26.01 -0.59 39.84
N GLN A 94 24.87 -0.93 40.43
CA GLN A 94 23.79 -1.63 39.73
C GLN A 94 23.12 -0.71 38.71
N GLN A 95 22.92 0.56 39.07
CA GLN A 95 22.42 1.57 38.13
C GLN A 95 23.37 1.72 36.94
N ALA A 96 24.68 1.88 37.19
CA ALA A 96 25.67 1.96 36.13
C ALA A 96 25.65 0.71 35.23
N LEU A 97 25.50 -0.48 35.81
CA LEU A 97 25.37 -1.73 35.06
C LEU A 97 24.11 -1.74 34.18
N VAL A 98 22.96 -1.29 34.69
CA VAL A 98 21.73 -1.16 33.91
C VAL A 98 21.92 -0.20 32.74
N TRP A 99 22.53 0.97 32.96
CA TRP A 99 22.84 1.93 31.90
C TRP A 99 23.75 1.34 30.82
N VAL A 100 24.77 0.58 31.21
CA VAL A 100 25.67 -0.12 30.26
C VAL A 100 24.90 -1.17 29.46
N LEU A 101 24.08 -2.00 30.11
CA LEU A 101 23.27 -3.02 29.44
C LEU A 101 22.26 -2.41 28.46
N VAL A 102 21.55 -1.36 28.88
CA VAL A 102 20.61 -0.63 28.04
C VAL A 102 21.32 0.01 26.85
N THR A 103 22.50 0.61 27.06
CA THR A 103 23.31 1.13 25.95
C THR A 103 23.66 0.02 24.95
N GLY A 104 24.01 -1.17 25.43
CA GLY A 104 24.22 -2.35 24.60
C GLY A 104 22.98 -2.78 23.82
N PHE A 105 21.80 -2.80 24.43
CA PHE A 105 20.53 -3.14 23.77
C PHE A 105 20.14 -2.12 22.71
N VAL A 106 20.25 -0.82 23.02
CA VAL A 106 19.96 0.25 22.06
C VAL A 106 20.97 0.21 20.91
N THR A 107 22.25 -0.08 21.17
CA THR A 107 23.26 -0.26 20.12
C THR A 107 22.92 -1.44 19.20
N MET A 108 22.45 -2.55 19.78
CA MET A 108 22.02 -3.72 19.00
C MET A 108 20.81 -3.40 18.12
N ALA A 109 19.80 -2.71 18.65
CA ALA A 109 18.65 -2.30 17.86
C ALA A 109 19.03 -1.33 16.74
N GLY A 110 19.93 -0.38 17.01
CA GLY A 110 20.49 0.49 15.97
C GLY A 110 21.31 -0.28 14.93
N ALA A 111 21.95 -1.39 15.31
CA ALA A 111 22.67 -2.26 14.36
C ALA A 111 21.71 -3.00 13.45
N LEU A 112 20.60 -3.50 13.99
CA LEU A 112 19.52 -4.09 13.21
C LEU A 112 18.94 -3.10 12.20
N TRP A 113 18.72 -1.84 12.60
CA TRP A 113 18.27 -0.79 11.67
C TRP A 113 19.29 -0.51 10.56
N VAL A 114 20.58 -0.36 10.90
CA VAL A 114 21.62 -0.11 9.89
C VAL A 114 21.77 -1.28 8.92
N THR A 115 21.64 -2.53 9.38
CA THR A 115 21.65 -3.70 8.48
C THR A 115 20.39 -3.80 7.64
N HIS A 116 19.24 -3.36 8.16
CA HIS A 116 18.00 -3.29 7.39
C HIS A 116 18.13 -2.33 6.20
N LEU A 117 18.79 -1.20 6.40
CA LEU A 117 19.11 -0.24 5.33
C LEU A 117 20.21 -0.72 4.38
N ASN A 118 21.04 -1.70 4.78
CA ASN A 118 22.14 -2.22 3.97
C ASN A 118 22.25 -3.74 4.13
N PRO A 119 21.42 -4.52 3.40
CA PRO A 119 21.33 -5.98 3.58
C PRO A 119 22.64 -6.73 3.28
N THR A 120 23.57 -6.11 2.55
CA THR A 120 24.92 -6.66 2.29
C THR A 120 25.81 -6.72 3.54
N SER A 121 25.48 -5.97 4.60
CA SER A 121 26.25 -5.87 5.83
C SER A 121 25.74 -6.82 6.92
N THR A 122 26.62 -7.25 7.81
CA THR A 122 26.24 -8.14 8.93
C THR A 122 26.07 -7.36 10.24
N THR A 123 25.10 -7.73 11.07
CA THR A 123 24.74 -6.95 12.28
C THR A 123 25.89 -6.80 13.29
N PHE A 124 26.77 -7.81 13.37
CA PHE A 124 27.92 -7.80 14.27
C PHE A 124 29.20 -7.23 13.63
N GLU A 125 29.11 -6.68 12.42
CA GLU A 125 30.24 -6.03 11.78
C GLU A 125 30.68 -4.78 12.56
N SER A 126 32.00 -4.58 12.71
CA SER A 126 32.54 -3.49 13.51
C SER A 126 32.08 -2.11 13.01
N ALA A 127 31.94 -1.93 11.69
CA ALA A 127 31.51 -0.67 11.09
C ALA A 127 30.04 -0.38 11.40
N VAL A 128 29.17 -1.40 11.32
CA VAL A 128 27.75 -1.31 11.68
C VAL A 128 27.61 -0.94 13.15
N LEU A 129 28.23 -1.71 14.06
CA LEU A 129 28.16 -1.45 15.50
C LEU A 129 28.67 -0.05 15.88
N GLN A 130 29.74 0.43 15.24
CA GLN A 130 30.24 1.79 15.45
C GLN A 130 29.25 2.85 14.97
N THR A 131 28.65 2.65 13.79
CA THR A 131 27.66 3.56 13.21
C THR A 131 26.42 3.64 14.12
N SER A 132 25.91 2.48 14.56
CA SER A 132 24.77 2.38 15.47
C SER A 132 25.05 2.96 16.85
N LEU A 133 26.26 2.78 17.39
CA LEU A 133 26.66 3.39 18.66
C LEU A 133 26.66 4.92 18.55
N VAL A 134 27.29 5.46 17.50
CA VAL A 134 27.47 6.91 17.33
C VAL A 134 26.17 7.62 16.95
N PHE A 135 25.42 7.08 16.00
CA PHE A 135 24.27 7.75 15.41
C PHE A 135 22.92 7.34 15.99
N PHE A 136 22.84 6.26 16.79
CA PHE A 136 21.59 5.86 17.43
C PHE A 136 21.71 5.80 18.96
N ALA A 137 22.60 4.97 19.50
CA ALA A 137 22.66 4.71 20.93
C ALA A 137 23.14 5.91 21.76
N LEU A 138 24.21 6.60 21.34
CA LEU A 138 24.69 7.79 22.03
C LEU A 138 23.65 8.93 22.05
N PRO A 139 22.96 9.25 20.94
CA PRO A 139 21.85 10.19 20.96
C PRO A 139 20.74 9.81 21.95
N VAL A 140 20.24 8.56 21.90
CA VAL A 140 19.18 8.10 22.81
C VAL A 140 19.62 8.17 24.27
N VAL A 141 20.73 7.51 24.61
CA VAL A 141 21.23 7.41 25.99
C VAL A 141 21.65 8.78 26.50
N GLY A 142 22.28 9.60 25.67
CA GLY A 142 22.67 10.97 26.00
C GLY A 142 21.48 11.86 26.34
N SER A 143 20.40 11.80 25.56
CA SER A 143 19.17 12.54 25.83
C SER A 143 18.46 12.07 27.10
N VAL A 144 18.41 10.76 27.37
CA VAL A 144 17.82 10.25 28.62
C VAL A 144 18.68 10.61 29.83
N LEU A 145 20.01 10.59 29.71
CA LEU A 145 20.92 11.09 30.75
C LEU A 145 20.69 12.57 31.02
N LEU A 146 20.57 13.39 29.96
CA LEU A 146 20.26 14.81 30.09
C LEU A 146 18.93 15.02 30.81
N ALA A 147 17.88 14.28 30.44
CA ALA A 147 16.58 14.33 31.11
C ALA A 147 16.70 13.94 32.60
N SER A 148 17.52 12.92 32.90
CA SER A 148 17.80 12.52 34.27
C SER A 148 18.49 13.60 35.09
N TYR A 149 19.51 14.28 34.54
CA TYR A 149 20.19 15.37 35.23
C TYR A 149 19.29 16.60 35.39
N ALA A 150 18.51 16.93 34.36
CA ALA A 150 17.54 18.02 34.43
C ALA A 150 16.50 17.79 35.53
N ARG A 151 15.97 16.55 35.65
CA ARG A 151 15.04 16.20 36.72
C ARG A 151 15.68 16.34 38.11
N ILE A 152 16.93 15.91 38.29
CA ILE A 152 17.65 16.07 39.56
C ILE A 152 17.83 17.56 39.89
N PHE A 153 18.28 18.36 38.92
CA PHE A 153 18.48 19.80 39.09
C PHE A 153 17.18 20.52 39.49
N VAL A 154 16.05 20.18 38.85
CA VAL A 154 14.74 20.74 39.21
C VAL A 154 14.28 20.25 40.58
N SER A 155 14.56 18.99 40.94
CA SER A 155 14.21 18.43 42.26
C SER A 155 14.98 19.12 43.39
N ASP A 156 16.29 19.34 43.20
CA ASP A 156 17.15 20.03 44.16
C ASP A 156 16.71 21.49 44.38
N ALA A 157 16.24 22.16 43.32
CA ALA A 157 15.68 23.52 43.41
C ALA A 157 14.41 23.60 44.30
N PHE A 158 13.74 22.47 44.52
CA PHE A 158 12.61 22.33 45.44
C PHE A 158 12.98 21.62 46.76
N GLU A 159 14.27 21.41 47.05
CA GLU A 159 14.75 20.69 48.25
C GLU A 159 14.28 19.22 48.30
N VAL A 160 14.07 18.58 47.14
CA VAL A 160 13.64 17.18 47.01
C VAL A 160 14.81 16.30 46.58
N GLU A 161 15.11 15.25 47.35
CA GLU A 161 16.12 14.26 46.99
C GLU A 161 15.62 13.38 45.83
N SER A 162 16.42 13.29 44.76
CA SER A 162 16.07 12.56 43.54
C SER A 162 17.26 11.79 43.01
N ASN A 163 16.99 10.59 42.49
CA ASN A 163 18.01 9.71 41.90
C ASN A 163 17.91 9.69 40.37
N HIS A 164 18.95 9.15 39.74
CA HIS A 164 18.97 8.94 38.30
C HIS A 164 17.81 8.07 37.81
N LEU A 165 17.30 8.38 36.62
CA LEU A 165 16.28 7.59 35.93
C LEU A 165 16.83 6.22 35.56
N ILE A 166 15.93 5.24 35.47
CA ILE A 166 16.22 3.92 34.89
C ILE A 166 15.60 3.89 33.49
N PRO A 167 16.42 3.85 32.43
CA PRO A 167 15.91 3.63 31.09
C PRO A 167 15.49 2.17 30.92
N LEU A 168 14.42 1.95 30.17
CA LEU A 168 13.90 0.65 29.80
C LEU A 168 13.95 0.53 28.28
N ALA A 169 14.64 -0.51 27.79
CA ALA A 169 14.80 -0.77 26.36
C ALA A 169 14.79 -2.28 26.08
N PHE A 170 14.35 -2.66 24.88
CA PHE A 170 14.46 -4.02 24.35
C PHE A 170 15.40 -4.08 23.14
N PRO A 171 16.22 -5.14 23.01
CA PRO A 171 17.10 -5.36 21.87
C PRO A 171 16.35 -6.05 20.73
N VAL A 172 15.17 -5.55 20.37
CA VAL A 172 14.34 -6.11 19.28
C VAL A 172 14.03 -4.97 18.31
N MET A 173 14.10 -5.28 17.03
CA MET A 173 13.67 -4.41 15.95
C MET A 173 12.61 -5.20 15.18
N SER A 174 11.40 -4.65 15.11
CA SER A 174 10.29 -5.20 14.35
C SER A 174 9.49 -4.04 13.73
N PRO A 175 8.68 -4.28 12.68
CA PRO A 175 7.84 -3.26 12.09
C PRO A 175 6.92 -2.58 13.11
N GLU A 176 6.48 -3.33 14.13
CA GLU A 176 5.59 -2.83 15.18
C GLU A 176 6.33 -2.02 16.26
N TRP A 177 7.66 -2.11 16.37
CA TRP A 177 8.44 -1.28 17.31
C TRP A 177 9.94 -1.19 16.96
N PRO A 178 10.34 -0.28 16.05
CA PRO A 178 11.75 -0.11 15.67
C PRO A 178 12.57 0.73 16.69
N PHE A 179 11.93 1.28 17.73
CA PHE A 179 12.47 2.37 18.55
C PHE A 179 13.44 1.96 19.67
N SER A 180 13.45 0.67 20.05
CA SER A 180 14.20 0.09 21.18
C SER A 180 13.88 0.63 22.58
N LEU A 181 13.87 1.95 22.77
CA LEU A 181 13.51 2.64 24.01
C LEU A 181 12.00 2.55 24.25
N ILE A 182 11.61 2.21 25.48
CA ILE A 182 10.19 2.18 25.88
C ILE A 182 9.89 3.34 26.83
N SER A 183 10.75 3.55 27.82
CA SER A 183 10.47 4.50 28.91
C SER A 183 11.73 4.85 29.70
N ALA A 184 11.64 5.92 30.51
CA ALA A 184 12.63 6.29 31.50
C ALA A 184 11.91 6.66 32.81
N ILE A 185 12.02 5.80 33.83
CA ILE A 185 11.24 5.91 35.07
C ILE A 185 12.10 6.24 36.29
N GLY A 186 11.51 6.95 37.25
CA GLY A 186 12.13 7.22 38.54
C GLY A 186 12.17 5.98 39.44
N GLN A 187 13.21 5.86 40.26
CA GLN A 187 13.43 4.69 41.13
C GLN A 187 12.70 4.74 42.47
N MET A 188 12.46 5.95 42.97
CA MET A 188 11.84 6.15 44.27
C MET A 188 10.35 5.90 44.15
N ARG A 189 9.78 5.18 45.13
CA ARG A 189 8.34 5.09 45.23
C ARG A 189 7.76 6.46 45.58
N PRO A 190 6.70 6.91 44.90
CA PRO A 190 6.16 8.27 45.05
C PRO A 190 5.53 8.53 46.43
N ASP A 191 5.11 7.49 47.13
CA ASP A 191 4.50 7.50 48.47
C ASP A 191 5.52 7.59 49.61
N LEU A 192 6.79 7.29 49.33
CA LEU A 192 7.88 7.37 50.29
C LEU A 192 8.78 8.59 50.08
N ASN A 193 8.48 9.42 49.08
CA ASN A 193 9.27 10.61 48.76
C ASN A 193 8.49 11.88 49.11
N PRO A 194 8.83 12.59 50.20
CA PRO A 194 8.12 13.81 50.61
C PRO A 194 8.35 14.94 49.60
N ILE A 195 7.28 15.34 48.93
CA ILE A 195 7.28 16.45 47.97
C ILE A 195 6.70 17.70 48.66
N PRO A 196 7.38 18.86 48.61
CA PRO A 196 6.99 20.04 49.37
C PRO A 196 5.56 20.52 49.10
N ASN A 197 5.12 20.52 47.85
CA ASN A 197 3.80 20.99 47.42
C ASN A 197 3.47 20.49 46.00
N ARG A 198 2.22 20.70 45.57
CA ARG A 198 1.72 20.35 44.23
C ARG A 198 2.49 21.01 43.09
N ARG A 199 2.99 22.24 43.29
CA ARG A 199 3.84 22.93 42.32
C ARG A 199 5.12 22.16 42.04
N ALA A 200 5.83 21.73 43.08
CA ALA A 200 7.07 20.98 42.95
C ALA A 200 6.83 19.65 42.21
N LEU A 201 5.75 18.93 42.57
CA LEU A 201 5.36 17.69 41.88
C LEU A 201 5.19 17.90 40.37
N GLY A 202 4.41 18.91 39.98
CA GLY A 202 4.12 19.17 38.56
C GLY A 202 5.38 19.49 37.74
N PHE A 203 6.27 20.36 38.23
CA PHE A 203 7.49 20.71 37.50
C PHE A 203 8.51 19.55 37.45
N ILE A 204 8.70 18.81 38.56
CA ILE A 204 9.65 17.68 38.61
C ILE A 204 9.22 16.59 37.63
N GLU A 205 7.92 16.25 37.60
CA GLU A 205 7.39 15.18 36.75
C GLU A 205 7.30 15.58 35.27
N LEU A 206 7.03 16.85 34.97
CA LEU A 206 7.01 17.36 33.60
C LEU A 206 8.40 17.45 32.95
N THR A 207 9.46 17.62 33.74
CA THR A 207 10.82 17.84 33.24
C THR A 207 11.32 16.70 32.34
N THR A 208 11.11 15.44 32.73
CA THR A 208 11.63 14.30 31.95
C THR A 208 10.96 14.17 30.58
N PRO A 209 9.63 14.12 30.48
CA PRO A 209 8.94 14.13 29.19
C PRO A 209 9.30 15.31 28.30
N THR A 210 9.38 16.52 28.85
CA THR A 210 9.71 17.72 28.06
C THR A 210 11.11 17.65 27.46
N VAL A 211 12.12 17.25 28.24
CA VAL A 211 13.50 17.14 27.73
C VAL A 211 13.60 16.05 26.66
N MET A 212 12.97 14.89 26.88
CA MET A 212 12.95 13.81 25.89
C MET A 212 12.24 14.24 24.60
N PHE A 213 11.10 14.90 24.70
CA PHE A 213 10.34 15.40 23.55
C PHE A 213 11.15 16.44 22.74
N VAL A 214 11.71 17.45 23.41
CA VAL A 214 12.48 18.52 22.74
C VAL A 214 13.75 17.97 22.10
N CYS A 215 14.52 17.13 22.80
CA CYS A 215 15.69 16.47 22.22
C CYS A 215 15.28 15.57 21.05
N GLY A 216 14.17 14.84 21.19
CA GLY A 216 13.61 13.99 20.15
C GLY A 216 13.33 14.76 18.88
N SER A 217 12.53 15.83 18.96
CA SER A 217 12.19 16.67 17.80
C SER A 217 13.44 17.25 17.11
N ILE A 218 14.43 17.72 17.87
CA ILE A 218 15.69 18.26 17.31
C ILE A 218 16.46 17.15 16.55
N LEU A 219 16.59 15.98 17.15
CA LEU A 219 17.30 14.85 16.55
C LEU A 219 16.57 14.31 15.32
N THR A 220 15.24 14.30 15.30
CA THR A 220 14.46 13.90 14.11
C THR A 220 14.72 14.82 12.93
N VAL A 221 14.66 16.14 13.14
CA VAL A 221 14.94 17.13 12.08
C VAL A 221 16.39 17.01 11.58
N LEU A 222 17.36 16.83 12.48
CA LEU A 222 18.75 16.60 12.09
C LEU A 222 18.92 15.29 11.30
N GLY A 223 18.24 14.22 11.72
CA GLY A 223 18.22 12.93 11.03
C GLY A 223 17.66 13.03 9.61
N LEU A 224 16.52 13.70 9.43
CA LEU A 224 15.93 13.97 8.11
C LEU A 224 16.87 14.76 7.20
N GLY A 225 17.66 15.68 7.77
CA GLY A 225 18.71 16.40 7.03
C GLY A 225 19.88 15.52 6.59
N MET A 226 20.15 14.44 7.32
CA MET A 226 21.21 13.47 7.01
C MET A 226 20.74 12.32 6.11
N THR A 227 19.43 12.07 6.01
CA THR A 227 18.87 11.02 5.16
C THR A 227 19.05 11.36 3.67
N PRO A 228 19.58 10.43 2.84
CA PRO A 228 19.70 10.64 1.40
C PRO A 228 18.33 10.64 0.72
N ASN A 229 18.22 11.26 -0.45
CA ASN A 229 16.99 11.24 -1.25
C ASN A 229 16.82 9.94 -2.05
N GLN A 230 17.90 9.15 -2.20
CA GLN A 230 17.84 7.88 -2.91
C GLN A 230 17.51 6.73 -1.94
N PRO A 231 16.60 5.82 -2.32
CA PRO A 231 16.26 4.67 -1.52
C PRO A 231 17.47 3.72 -1.41
N PRO A 232 17.63 3.01 -0.28
CA PRO A 232 18.56 1.89 -0.19
C PRO A 232 18.16 0.72 -1.11
N ALA A 233 19.12 -0.14 -1.43
CA ALA A 233 18.86 -1.38 -2.17
C ALA A 233 18.25 -2.43 -1.23
N TYR A 234 16.93 -2.37 -1.05
CA TYR A 234 16.20 -3.32 -0.22
C TYR A 234 16.10 -4.71 -0.89
N GLU A 235 16.20 -5.76 -0.09
CA GLU A 235 15.93 -7.16 -0.48
C GLU A 235 14.65 -7.70 0.16
N ALA A 236 14.04 -6.92 1.04
CA ALA A 236 12.83 -7.23 1.80
C ALA A 236 12.06 -5.93 2.09
N ALA A 237 10.81 -6.07 2.51
CA ALA A 237 9.93 -4.93 2.76
C ALA A 237 10.53 -3.95 3.79
N PRO A 238 10.54 -2.63 3.49
CA PRO A 238 11.06 -1.62 4.38
C PRO A 238 10.07 -1.30 5.50
N ILE A 239 10.62 -0.87 6.65
CA ILE A 239 9.83 -0.36 7.76
C ILE A 239 9.73 1.15 7.59
N VAL A 240 8.51 1.63 7.38
CA VAL A 240 8.20 3.07 7.33
C VAL A 240 7.90 3.54 8.74
N VAL A 241 8.36 4.75 9.07
CA VAL A 241 8.16 5.37 10.38
C VAL A 241 7.48 6.71 10.21
N ASP A 242 6.47 7.01 11.01
CA ASP A 242 5.80 8.30 10.99
C ASP A 242 6.38 9.25 12.05
N THR A 243 6.16 10.55 11.88
CA THR A 243 6.57 11.55 12.88
C THR A 243 5.40 12.20 13.58
N ASN A 244 5.73 13.05 14.56
CA ASN A 244 4.71 13.87 15.20
C ASN A 244 4.50 15.16 14.41
N PHE A 245 3.32 15.76 14.59
CA PHE A 245 2.91 16.97 13.89
C PHE A 245 3.92 18.13 13.98
N LEU A 246 4.61 18.29 15.13
CA LEU A 246 5.64 19.31 15.27
C LEU A 246 6.80 19.09 14.29
N VAL A 247 7.27 17.84 14.18
CA VAL A 247 8.35 17.47 13.27
C VAL A 247 7.92 17.60 11.82
N ASP A 248 6.68 17.26 11.46
CA ASP A 248 6.19 17.45 10.09
C ASP A 248 6.17 18.93 9.67
N ILE A 249 5.70 19.82 10.56
CA ILE A 249 5.72 21.26 10.30
C ILE A 249 7.16 21.77 10.19
N LEU A 250 8.02 21.41 11.14
CA LEU A 250 9.42 21.87 11.13
C LEU A 250 10.16 21.29 9.92
N GLY A 251 9.89 20.05 9.58
CA GLY A 251 10.44 19.32 8.45
C GLY A 251 10.11 20.00 7.14
N SER A 252 8.82 20.26 6.88
CA SER A 252 8.35 20.93 5.66
C SER A 252 8.83 22.38 5.51
N VAL A 253 9.07 23.10 6.62
CA VAL A 253 9.57 24.48 6.59
C VAL A 253 11.10 24.54 6.41
N ILE A 254 11.83 23.61 7.04
CA ILE A 254 13.30 23.64 7.09
C ILE A 254 13.92 22.84 5.94
N LEU A 255 13.30 21.72 5.52
CA LEU A 255 13.77 20.86 4.44
C LEU A 255 12.92 21.07 3.19
N SER A 256 13.60 21.17 2.03
CA SER A 256 12.96 21.32 0.72
C SER A 256 12.56 19.99 0.07
N SER A 257 12.91 18.86 0.68
CA SER A 257 12.67 17.50 0.19
C SER A 257 11.45 16.88 0.85
N ASP A 258 10.72 16.01 0.15
CA ASP A 258 9.60 15.26 0.72
C ASP A 258 10.01 14.51 1.98
N VAL A 259 9.47 14.98 3.12
CA VAL A 259 9.70 14.38 4.44
C VAL A 259 9.20 12.94 4.45
N ALA A 260 8.04 12.69 3.85
CA ALA A 260 7.42 11.38 3.71
C ALA A 260 8.35 10.36 3.03
N LEU A 261 9.05 10.76 1.97
CA LEU A 261 10.02 9.92 1.28
C LEU A 261 11.14 9.47 2.21
N LYS A 262 11.77 10.43 2.91
CA LYS A 262 12.91 10.17 3.79
C LYS A 262 12.58 9.35 5.03
N LEU A 263 11.32 9.35 5.44
CA LEU A 263 10.85 8.57 6.57
C LEU A 263 10.86 7.05 6.31
N GLN A 264 10.82 6.64 5.05
CA GLN A 264 10.87 5.25 4.63
C GLN A 264 12.27 4.61 4.80
N TRP A 265 13.33 5.42 5.00
CA TRP A 265 14.70 4.94 5.26
C TRP A 265 15.50 5.91 6.14
N ILE A 266 14.85 6.46 7.16
CA ILE A 266 15.42 7.54 7.96
C ILE A 266 16.79 7.18 8.56
N HIS A 267 17.71 8.15 8.55
CA HIS A 267 19.01 8.02 9.20
C HIS A 267 18.86 7.62 10.68
N PRO A 268 19.76 6.79 11.27
CA PRO A 268 19.63 6.33 12.66
C PRO A 268 19.43 7.45 13.69
N THR A 269 20.07 8.62 13.51
CA THR A 269 19.86 9.80 14.37
C THR A 269 18.40 10.27 14.39
N GLY A 270 17.73 10.20 13.24
CA GLY A 270 16.33 10.57 13.12
C GLY A 270 15.42 9.56 13.80
N LEU A 271 15.67 8.27 13.61
CA LEU A 271 14.96 7.21 14.33
C LEU A 271 15.11 7.36 15.86
N ALA A 272 16.31 7.68 16.35
CA ALA A 272 16.55 7.99 17.76
C ALA A 272 15.71 9.18 18.24
N GLY A 273 15.56 10.20 17.41
CA GLY A 273 14.71 11.35 17.69
C GLY A 273 13.23 10.98 17.82
N ILE A 274 12.71 10.18 16.89
CA ILE A 274 11.34 9.67 16.91
C ILE A 274 11.10 8.85 18.18
N ALA A 275 12.00 7.90 18.49
CA ALA A 275 11.95 7.07 19.70
C ALA A 275 11.85 7.92 20.99
N LEU A 276 12.67 8.96 21.11
CA LEU A 276 12.66 9.87 22.27
C LEU A 276 11.37 10.69 22.36
N SER A 277 10.89 11.20 21.22
CA SER A 277 9.65 11.98 21.17
C SER A 277 8.43 11.14 21.55
N LEU A 278 8.38 9.90 21.05
CA LEU A 278 7.29 8.95 21.31
C LEU A 278 7.31 8.49 22.78
N ALA A 279 8.48 8.13 23.32
CA ALA A 279 8.62 7.77 24.73
C ALA A 279 8.30 8.96 25.66
N GLY A 280 8.74 10.17 25.30
CA GLY A 280 8.41 11.40 26.03
C GLY A 280 6.92 11.70 26.05
N TRP A 281 6.25 11.57 24.89
CA TRP A 281 4.80 11.74 24.77
C TRP A 281 4.04 10.68 25.58
N ALA A 282 4.42 9.41 25.49
CA ALA A 282 3.78 8.32 26.23
C ALA A 282 3.83 8.53 27.75
N LEU A 283 4.92 9.09 28.28
CA LEU A 283 5.07 9.40 29.71
C LEU A 283 4.10 10.49 30.21
N ILE A 284 3.53 11.30 29.32
CA ILE A 284 2.57 12.36 29.66
C ILE A 284 1.13 11.83 29.74
N LEU A 285 0.87 10.65 29.18
CA LEU A 285 -0.46 10.04 29.29
C LEU A 285 -0.85 9.88 30.76
N PRO A 286 -2.12 10.16 31.14
CA PRO A 286 -2.60 10.07 32.51
C PRO A 286 -2.82 8.61 32.94
N ILE A 287 -1.75 7.80 32.85
CA ILE A 287 -1.72 6.39 33.21
C ILE A 287 -1.18 6.27 34.64
N PRO A 288 -1.89 5.59 35.57
CA PRO A 288 -1.41 5.46 36.94
C PRO A 288 0.02 4.91 37.03
N GLY A 289 0.89 5.65 37.73
CA GLY A 289 2.32 5.37 37.87
C GLY A 289 3.23 5.95 36.79
N PHE A 290 2.67 6.62 35.77
CA PHE A 290 3.44 7.44 34.83
C PHE A 290 3.51 8.89 35.35
N PRO A 291 4.49 9.70 34.88
CA PRO A 291 4.56 11.12 35.19
C PRO A 291 3.26 11.88 34.87
N GLY A 292 2.57 11.54 33.77
CA GLY A 292 1.31 12.15 33.37
C GLY A 292 0.19 12.10 34.42
N ASP A 293 0.01 10.96 35.09
CA ASP A 293 -0.98 10.82 36.18
C ASP A 293 -0.58 11.65 37.42
N ARG A 294 0.71 11.76 37.70
CA ARG A 294 1.21 12.63 38.78
C ARG A 294 1.09 14.12 38.46
N ILE A 295 1.22 14.50 37.19
CA ILE A 295 0.94 15.86 36.71
C ILE A 295 -0.56 16.15 36.87
N LEU A 296 -1.42 15.19 36.52
CA LEU A 296 -2.87 15.30 36.73
C LEU A 296 -3.20 15.49 38.22
N HIS A 297 -2.54 14.72 39.11
CA HIS A 297 -2.66 14.90 40.56
C HIS A 297 -2.19 16.27 41.04
N ALA A 298 -1.10 16.80 40.48
CA ALA A 298 -0.66 18.15 40.79
C ALA A 298 -1.69 19.22 40.38
N ILE A 299 -2.35 19.05 39.22
CA ILE A 299 -3.32 20.02 38.67
C ILE A 299 -4.67 19.96 39.37
N ILE A 300 -5.23 18.77 39.60
CA ILE A 300 -6.57 18.59 40.18
C ILE A 300 -6.52 18.63 41.70
N GLY A 301 -5.68 17.80 42.32
CA GLY A 301 -5.56 17.69 43.78
C GLY A 301 -6.18 16.40 44.32
N PRO A 302 -5.81 16.00 45.54
CA PRO A 302 -6.24 14.72 46.11
C PRO A 302 -7.73 14.68 46.42
N GLU A 303 -8.32 15.74 46.97
CA GLU A 303 -9.74 15.80 47.34
C GLU A 303 -10.65 15.64 46.10
N ASP A 304 -10.42 16.48 45.09
CA ASP A 304 -11.16 16.45 43.83
C ASP A 304 -10.93 15.15 43.03
N MET A 305 -9.74 14.53 43.11
CA MET A 305 -9.48 13.23 42.50
C MET A 305 -10.10 12.07 43.27
N GLN A 306 -10.45 12.24 44.55
CA GLN A 306 -11.11 11.24 45.37
C GLN A 306 -12.64 11.39 45.39
N GLU A 307 -13.15 12.54 44.94
CA GLU A 307 -14.58 12.76 44.79
C GLU A 307 -15.20 11.73 43.83
N GLY A 308 -16.24 11.01 44.28
CA GLY A 308 -16.80 9.88 43.53
C GLY A 308 -17.30 10.24 42.13
N SER A 309 -17.76 11.48 41.92
CA SER A 309 -18.17 11.99 40.60
C SER A 309 -16.97 12.09 39.65
N ASN A 310 -15.87 12.71 40.10
CA ASN A 310 -14.68 12.91 39.29
C ASN A 310 -13.92 11.61 39.04
N GLN A 311 -13.86 10.71 40.04
CA GLN A 311 -13.33 9.36 39.84
C GLN A 311 -14.10 8.61 38.75
N THR A 312 -15.42 8.66 38.80
CA THR A 312 -16.29 8.05 37.78
C THR A 312 -16.11 8.70 36.42
N SER A 313 -15.93 10.02 36.36
CA SER A 313 -15.67 10.76 35.11
C SER A 313 -14.33 10.36 34.49
N ILE A 314 -13.24 10.36 35.26
CA ILE A 314 -11.90 9.94 34.80
C ILE A 314 -11.94 8.47 34.36
N PHE A 315 -12.68 7.63 35.09
CA PHE A 315 -12.90 6.23 34.74
C PHE A 315 -13.61 6.08 33.38
N ILE A 316 -14.74 6.77 33.18
CA ILE A 316 -15.50 6.72 31.93
C ILE A 316 -14.66 7.27 30.77
N ALA A 317 -13.90 8.35 31.00
CA ALA A 317 -13.01 8.93 29.99
C ALA A 317 -11.88 7.96 29.60
N THR A 318 -11.25 7.31 30.58
CA THR A 318 -10.19 6.31 30.33
C THR A 318 -10.74 5.10 29.56
N LEU A 319 -11.93 4.62 29.93
CA LEU A 319 -12.62 3.53 29.23
C LEU A 319 -12.98 3.93 27.80
N GLY A 320 -13.53 5.13 27.60
CA GLY A 320 -13.86 5.67 26.28
C GLY A 320 -12.63 5.79 25.38
N PHE A 321 -11.53 6.32 25.90
CA PHE A 321 -10.27 6.42 25.16
C PHE A 321 -9.68 5.03 24.83
N THR A 322 -9.73 4.11 25.78
CA THR A 322 -9.32 2.71 25.55
C THR A 322 -10.14 2.09 24.42
N LEU A 323 -11.47 2.22 24.47
CA LEU A 323 -12.38 1.71 23.44
C LEU A 323 -12.12 2.35 22.07
N LEU A 324 -11.85 3.66 22.01
CA LEU A 324 -11.46 4.33 20.77
C LEU A 324 -10.18 3.73 20.19
N ILE A 325 -9.13 3.53 20.99
CA ILE A 325 -7.89 2.88 20.52
C ILE A 325 -8.18 1.49 19.94
N PHE A 326 -8.94 0.65 20.67
CA PHE A 326 -9.26 -0.71 20.22
C PHE A 326 -10.08 -0.76 18.92
N ILE A 327 -10.83 0.29 18.59
CA ILE A 327 -11.62 0.37 17.35
C ILE A 327 -10.83 1.03 16.21
N SER A 328 -9.87 1.90 16.53
CA SER A 328 -9.19 2.75 15.55
C SER A 328 -7.84 2.22 15.07
N THR A 329 -7.21 1.28 15.77
CA THR A 329 -5.88 0.79 15.38
C THR A 329 -5.67 -0.68 15.73
N GLU A 330 -4.89 -1.38 14.90
CA GLU A 330 -4.37 -2.72 15.15
C GLU A 330 -2.93 -2.70 15.71
N TYR A 331 -2.35 -1.50 15.87
CA TYR A 331 -0.97 -1.32 16.34
C TYR A 331 -0.81 -1.78 17.80
N TRP A 332 -0.17 -2.92 17.97
CA TRP A 332 -0.06 -3.64 19.25
C TRP A 332 0.48 -2.80 20.42
N PRO A 333 1.51 -1.95 20.28
CA PRO A 333 1.99 -1.10 21.38
C PRO A 333 0.92 -0.17 21.96
N TRP A 334 0.02 0.38 21.13
CA TRP A 334 -1.08 1.21 21.62
C TRP A 334 -2.12 0.39 22.36
N LEU A 335 -2.45 -0.80 21.86
CA LEU A 335 -3.35 -1.74 22.54
C LEU A 335 -2.78 -2.16 23.90
N LEU A 336 -1.47 -2.42 23.99
CA LEU A 336 -0.80 -2.75 25.25
C LEU A 336 -0.83 -1.58 26.23
N LEU A 337 -0.53 -0.36 25.78
CA LEU A 337 -0.59 0.84 26.63
C LEU A 337 -2.02 1.10 27.13
N ALA A 338 -3.03 0.96 26.28
CA ALA A 338 -4.42 1.08 26.65
C ALA A 338 -4.84 -0.02 27.66
N ALA A 339 -4.39 -1.25 27.46
CA ALA A 339 -4.62 -2.35 28.40
C ALA A 339 -3.96 -2.12 29.76
N ILE A 340 -2.73 -1.58 29.80
CA ILE A 340 -2.04 -1.21 31.05
C ILE A 340 -2.77 -0.05 31.74
N ALA A 341 -3.18 0.96 30.98
CA ALA A 341 -3.92 2.11 31.48
C ALA A 341 -5.24 1.67 32.15
N ALA A 342 -6.00 0.83 31.44
CA ALA A 342 -7.17 0.18 31.97
C ALA A 342 -6.81 -0.62 33.22
N TRP A 343 -5.95 -1.65 33.10
CA TRP A 343 -5.62 -2.55 34.21
C TRP A 343 -5.25 -1.79 35.49
N ARG A 344 -4.37 -0.79 35.40
CA ARG A 344 -3.93 -0.02 36.57
C ARG A 344 -5.02 0.87 37.15
N ARG A 345 -5.98 1.32 36.34
CA ARG A 345 -7.10 2.14 36.81
C ARG A 345 -8.26 1.29 37.36
N PHE A 346 -8.47 0.08 36.83
CA PHE A 346 -9.50 -0.86 37.28
C PHE A 346 -9.02 -1.80 38.40
N SER A 347 -7.72 -1.86 38.67
CA SER A 347 -7.16 -2.72 39.73
C SER A 347 -7.61 -2.25 41.11
N PRO A 348 -8.09 -3.16 42.00
CA PRO A 348 -8.42 -2.84 43.38
C PRO A 348 -7.18 -2.51 44.22
N GLU A 349 -5.98 -2.89 43.76
CA GLU A 349 -4.73 -2.41 44.35
C GLU A 349 -4.48 -0.97 43.88
N GLN A 350 -4.91 0.01 44.68
CA GLN A 350 -4.63 1.41 44.41
C GLN A 350 -3.11 1.64 44.40
N MET A 351 -2.59 2.16 43.28
CA MET A 351 -1.24 2.72 43.25
C MET A 351 -1.17 3.84 44.29
N PRO A 352 -0.15 3.85 45.16
CA PRO A 352 -0.14 4.77 46.27
C PRO A 352 0.05 6.21 45.77
N SER A 353 -0.71 7.15 46.34
CA SER A 353 -0.70 8.56 45.97
C SER A 353 0.66 9.19 46.26
N PRO A 354 1.07 10.24 45.51
CA PRO A 354 2.29 10.97 45.82
C PRO A 354 2.20 11.57 47.24
N TYR A 355 3.29 11.50 48.00
CA TYR A 355 3.34 12.03 49.36
C TYR A 355 3.66 13.53 49.35
N ILE A 356 2.62 14.37 49.41
CA ILE A 356 2.74 15.83 49.40
C ILE A 356 2.67 16.36 50.84
N VAL A 357 3.59 17.26 51.18
CA VAL A 357 3.77 17.78 52.54
C VAL A 357 2.86 18.98 52.83
N ASP A 358 2.62 19.85 51.85
CA ASP A 358 1.79 21.05 51.98
C ASP A 358 0.70 21.02 50.89
N GLU A 359 -0.37 20.28 51.16
CA GLU A 359 -1.54 20.22 50.26
C GLU A 359 -2.38 21.50 50.37
N TYR A 360 -2.44 22.11 51.57
CA TYR A 360 -3.12 23.40 51.80
C TYR A 360 -2.65 24.53 50.87
N ALA A 361 -1.36 24.56 50.49
CA ALA A 361 -0.83 25.58 49.58
C ALA A 361 -1.50 25.55 48.18
N GLY A 362 -2.11 24.42 47.79
CA GLY A 362 -2.73 24.23 46.49
C GLY A 362 -1.78 24.49 45.31
N LEU A 363 -2.37 24.86 44.17
CA LEU A 363 -1.63 25.28 42.97
C LEU A 363 -2.15 26.65 42.50
N ASP A 364 -1.26 27.63 42.42
CA ASP A 364 -1.58 28.97 41.93
C ASP A 364 -2.02 28.92 40.46
N GLU A 365 -2.99 29.76 40.07
CA GLU A 365 -3.65 29.68 38.76
C GLU A 365 -2.66 29.84 37.60
N ILE A 366 -1.66 30.71 37.74
CA ILE A 366 -0.61 30.92 36.75
C ILE A 366 0.21 29.65 36.54
N GLN A 367 0.60 28.99 37.64
CA GLN A 367 1.44 27.80 37.62
C GLN A 367 0.66 26.59 37.09
N MET A 368 -0.61 26.47 37.48
CA MET A 368 -1.54 25.50 36.94
C MET A 368 -1.67 25.63 35.42
N ARG A 369 -1.90 26.86 34.93
CA ARG A 369 -1.99 27.13 33.49
C ARG A 369 -0.70 26.81 32.74
N GLN A 370 0.48 27.07 33.32
CA GLN A 370 1.77 26.75 32.70
C GLN A 370 2.00 25.25 32.57
N ILE A 371 1.75 24.49 33.64
CA ILE A 371 1.90 23.03 33.62
C ILE A 371 0.88 22.42 32.67
N ALA A 372 -0.40 22.84 32.75
CA ALA A 372 -1.46 22.36 31.88
C ALA A 372 -1.21 22.68 30.41
N SER A 373 -0.78 23.90 30.08
CA SER A 373 -0.54 24.31 28.70
C SER A 373 0.64 23.58 28.08
N LEU A 374 1.74 23.40 28.81
CA LEU A 374 2.90 22.65 28.31
C LEU A 374 2.57 21.16 28.14
N THR A 375 1.84 20.57 29.08
CA THR A 375 1.36 19.18 29.00
C THR A 375 0.46 18.99 27.77
N LEU A 376 -0.52 19.89 27.60
CA LEU A 376 -1.43 19.85 26.45
C LEU A 376 -0.69 20.10 25.13
N ALA A 377 0.27 21.02 25.10
CA ALA A 377 1.06 21.30 23.92
C ALA A 377 1.86 20.07 23.47
N ILE A 378 2.51 19.35 24.40
CA ILE A 378 3.21 18.11 24.04
C ILE A 378 2.23 17.02 23.62
N LEU A 379 1.07 16.87 24.30
CA LEU A 379 0.07 15.88 23.90
C LEU A 379 -0.46 16.10 22.48
N LEU A 380 -0.73 17.35 22.11
CA LEU A 380 -1.27 17.71 20.79
C LEU A 380 -0.20 17.70 19.70
N LEU A 381 0.93 18.38 19.94
CA LEU A 381 1.99 18.53 18.93
C LEU A 381 2.89 17.30 18.81
N GLY A 382 2.97 16.50 19.88
CA GLY A 382 3.76 15.29 19.97
C GLY A 382 3.00 14.01 19.67
N TYR A 383 1.72 14.11 19.27
CA TYR A 383 0.92 12.94 18.90
C TYR A 383 1.59 12.16 17.76
N PRO A 384 1.91 10.86 17.95
CA PRO A 384 2.69 10.07 16.99
C PRO A 384 1.85 9.35 15.92
N GLY A 385 0.54 9.66 15.80
CA GLY A 385 -0.35 8.95 14.87
C GLY A 385 -0.92 7.64 15.43
N LEU A 386 -1.82 7.01 14.66
CA LEU A 386 -2.43 5.71 15.00
C LEU A 386 -1.51 4.53 14.71
N GLU A 387 -0.57 4.71 13.78
CA GLU A 387 0.40 3.70 13.35
C GLU A 387 1.76 4.38 13.12
N PRO A 388 2.57 4.55 14.17
CA PRO A 388 3.86 5.25 14.10
C PRO A 388 4.91 4.51 13.29
N SER A 389 4.70 3.22 13.00
CA SER A 389 5.56 2.42 12.16
C SER A 389 4.81 1.23 11.56
N TYR A 390 5.12 0.88 10.32
CA TYR A 390 4.51 -0.25 9.60
C TYR A 390 5.47 -0.80 8.53
N GLU A 391 5.18 -1.99 8.01
CA GLU A 391 5.90 -2.63 6.92
C GLU A 391 5.24 -2.30 5.57
N MET A 392 6.02 -1.83 4.58
CA MET A 392 5.49 -1.50 3.26
C MET A 392 5.42 -2.77 2.40
N GLU A 393 4.23 -3.34 2.22
CA GLU A 393 4.04 -4.57 1.44
C GLU A 393 4.34 -4.39 -0.06
N ASP A 394 3.89 -3.29 -0.67
CA ASP A 394 4.02 -3.00 -2.11
C ASP A 394 5.35 -2.31 -2.48
N TRP A 395 6.41 -2.53 -1.69
CA TRP A 395 7.69 -1.80 -1.80
C TRP A 395 8.49 -2.06 -3.08
N ASP A 396 8.30 -3.22 -3.71
CA ASP A 396 8.91 -3.65 -4.96
C ASP A 396 7.90 -3.71 -6.13
N LYS A 397 6.69 -3.19 -5.91
CA LYS A 397 5.66 -3.07 -6.94
C LYS A 397 6.10 -2.03 -7.97
N GLY A 398 5.84 -2.34 -9.26
CA GLY A 398 6.30 -1.58 -10.43
C GLY A 398 5.80 -0.13 -10.51
N LEU A 399 5.34 0.31 -11.69
CA LEU A 399 4.83 1.68 -11.85
C LEU A 399 3.35 1.80 -11.47
N SER A 400 2.98 2.96 -10.94
CA SER A 400 1.59 3.35 -10.72
C SER A 400 0.99 3.89 -12.02
N THR A 401 -0.20 3.42 -12.38
CA THR A 401 -0.98 3.92 -13.52
C THR A 401 -2.20 4.74 -13.07
N GLU A 402 -2.34 5.05 -11.77
CA GLU A 402 -3.53 5.72 -11.23
C GLU A 402 -3.70 7.16 -11.75
N SER A 403 -2.60 7.83 -12.09
CA SER A 403 -2.60 9.19 -12.62
C SER A 403 -2.89 9.26 -14.12
N TRP A 404 -2.91 8.12 -14.82
CA TRP A 404 -3.06 8.08 -16.27
C TRP A 404 -4.53 8.30 -16.66
N PRO A 405 -4.82 9.05 -17.74
CA PRO A 405 -6.19 9.29 -18.18
C PRO A 405 -6.80 8.01 -18.78
N THR A 406 -8.11 7.82 -18.61
CA THR A 406 -8.85 6.69 -19.20
C THR A 406 -9.56 7.07 -20.50
N HIS A 407 -9.88 8.36 -20.67
CA HIS A 407 -10.57 8.90 -21.84
C HIS A 407 -9.97 10.25 -22.24
N ILE A 408 -9.79 10.44 -23.54
CA ILE A 408 -9.31 11.68 -24.14
C ILE A 408 -10.18 12.01 -25.36
N SER A 409 -10.63 13.25 -25.45
CA SER A 409 -11.24 13.79 -26.66
C SER A 409 -10.18 14.39 -27.58
N PHE A 410 -10.25 14.14 -28.89
CA PHE A 410 -9.32 14.72 -29.86
C PHE A 410 -10.04 15.41 -31.03
N GLU A 411 -9.30 16.28 -31.72
CA GLU A 411 -9.74 17.04 -32.88
C GLU A 411 -8.68 16.97 -33.98
N ASN A 412 -9.09 17.07 -35.25
CA ASN A 412 -8.20 17.20 -36.41
C ASN A 412 -7.18 16.05 -36.57
N GLY A 413 -7.50 14.83 -36.15
CA GLY A 413 -6.63 13.67 -36.35
C GLY A 413 -5.24 13.76 -35.70
N SER A 414 -5.10 14.54 -34.62
CA SER A 414 -3.89 14.62 -33.80
C SER A 414 -4.26 14.57 -32.31
N ALA A 415 -3.49 13.82 -31.51
CA ALA A 415 -3.66 13.74 -30.07
C ALA A 415 -2.30 13.69 -29.36
N GLU A 416 -2.17 14.37 -28.23
CA GLU A 416 -0.98 14.35 -27.39
C GLU A 416 -1.37 13.98 -25.96
N ILE A 417 -0.56 13.15 -25.32
CA ILE A 417 -0.73 12.71 -23.94
C ILE A 417 0.63 12.65 -23.25
N GLU A 418 0.67 13.02 -21.98
CA GLU A 418 1.84 12.84 -21.12
C GLU A 418 1.52 11.80 -20.07
N LEU A 419 2.31 10.73 -20.00
CA LEU A 419 2.19 9.67 -19.00
C LEU A 419 3.22 9.90 -17.90
N THR A 420 2.76 10.16 -16.68
CA THR A 420 3.64 10.29 -15.52
C THR A 420 4.11 8.90 -15.08
N LEU A 421 5.43 8.73 -14.94
CA LEU A 421 6.06 7.52 -14.45
C LEU A 421 6.45 7.71 -12.99
N GLU A 422 5.67 7.10 -12.10
CA GLU A 422 5.89 7.09 -10.66
C GLU A 422 5.86 5.65 -10.16
N PRO A 423 6.81 5.22 -9.32
CA PRO A 423 6.80 3.87 -8.77
C PRO A 423 5.72 3.75 -7.70
N VAL A 424 5.11 2.57 -7.57
CA VAL A 424 4.21 2.28 -6.45
C VAL A 424 5.02 2.12 -5.15
N GLY A 425 6.14 1.42 -5.25
CA GLY A 425 7.04 1.15 -4.14
C GLY A 425 8.23 2.13 -4.03
N VAL A 426 9.21 1.73 -3.23
CA VAL A 426 10.44 2.51 -2.98
C VAL A 426 11.58 2.11 -3.92
N MET A 427 11.53 0.91 -4.50
CA MET A 427 12.61 0.41 -5.33
C MET A 427 12.66 1.18 -6.67
N PRO A 428 13.87 1.43 -7.20
CA PRO A 428 14.00 2.00 -8.53
C PRO A 428 13.39 1.04 -9.55
N VAL A 429 12.48 1.54 -10.38
CA VAL A 429 11.78 0.75 -11.39
C VAL A 429 12.36 1.05 -12.76
N SER A 430 12.75 0.00 -13.46
CA SER A 430 13.20 0.06 -14.86
C SER A 430 12.40 -0.95 -15.68
N GLY A 431 12.11 -0.62 -16.92
CA GLY A 431 11.27 -1.46 -17.76
C GLY A 431 11.00 -0.85 -19.13
N TRP A 432 9.94 -1.35 -19.75
CA TRP A 432 9.53 -0.95 -21.10
C TRP A 432 8.06 -0.58 -21.15
N LEU A 433 7.75 0.41 -21.98
CA LEU A 433 6.41 0.74 -22.43
C LEU A 433 6.30 0.34 -23.90
N GLN A 434 5.42 -0.60 -24.20
CA GLN A 434 5.04 -0.93 -25.57
C GLN A 434 3.62 -0.43 -25.82
N MET A 435 3.45 0.31 -26.91
CA MET A 435 2.20 1.00 -27.21
C MET A 435 1.65 0.49 -28.53
N ARG A 436 0.33 0.38 -28.62
CA ARG A 436 -0.34 0.09 -29.90
C ARG A 436 -1.70 0.73 -29.98
N ILE A 437 -2.14 0.95 -31.20
CA ILE A 437 -3.47 1.49 -31.48
C ILE A 437 -4.41 0.35 -31.86
N GLU A 438 -5.58 0.35 -31.24
CA GLU A 438 -6.67 -0.57 -31.54
C GLU A 438 -7.92 0.17 -31.99
N GLY A 439 -8.62 -0.43 -32.96
CA GLY A 439 -9.77 0.21 -33.60
C GLY A 439 -9.39 1.21 -34.68
N ALA A 440 -10.31 1.45 -35.62
CA ALA A 440 -10.07 2.21 -36.86
C ALA A 440 -8.93 1.60 -37.74
N PRO A 441 -9.13 0.42 -38.35
CA PRO A 441 -8.11 -0.30 -39.15
C PRO A 441 -7.60 0.47 -40.37
N PHE A 442 -8.34 1.49 -40.84
CA PHE A 442 -7.94 2.40 -41.93
C PHE A 442 -7.40 3.74 -41.42
N GLY A 443 -7.20 3.88 -40.11
CA GLY A 443 -6.81 5.13 -39.47
C GLY A 443 -5.35 5.50 -39.71
N GLY A 444 -4.45 4.55 -40.01
CA GLY A 444 -3.04 4.86 -40.31
C GLY A 444 -2.35 5.73 -39.24
N TRP A 445 -2.81 5.64 -38.00
CA TRP A 445 -2.27 6.41 -36.90
C TRP A 445 -0.83 5.99 -36.63
N GLN A 446 0.04 6.98 -36.51
CA GLN A 446 1.44 6.80 -36.14
C GLN A 446 1.60 7.27 -34.70
N ILE A 447 2.26 6.45 -33.87
CA ILE A 447 2.66 6.82 -32.53
C ILE A 447 4.09 7.32 -32.63
N ASP A 448 4.31 8.55 -32.17
CA ASP A 448 5.61 9.18 -32.09
C ASP A 448 5.87 9.58 -30.63
N SER A 449 7.02 9.16 -30.09
CA SER A 449 7.50 9.57 -28.76
C SER A 449 9.02 9.69 -28.79
N GLU A 450 9.58 10.62 -28.02
CA GLU A 450 11.04 10.82 -27.95
C GLU A 450 11.79 9.59 -27.41
N CYS A 451 11.13 8.73 -26.63
CA CYS A 451 11.74 7.53 -26.05
C CYS A 451 11.72 6.30 -26.97
N MET A 452 10.97 6.32 -28.07
CA MET A 452 10.81 5.15 -28.92
C MET A 452 12.11 4.83 -29.67
N ASP A 453 12.53 3.56 -29.59
CA ASP A 453 13.65 3.04 -30.38
C ASP A 453 13.19 2.55 -31.76
N GLU A 454 14.13 1.99 -32.54
CA GLU A 454 13.83 1.40 -33.87
C GLU A 454 12.84 0.23 -33.82
N ARG A 455 12.56 -0.32 -32.62
CA ARG A 455 11.62 -1.41 -32.37
C ARG A 455 10.25 -0.91 -31.89
N GLU A 456 10.04 0.42 -31.87
CA GLU A 456 8.79 1.07 -31.41
C GLU A 456 8.48 0.80 -29.92
N VAL A 457 9.52 0.65 -29.09
CA VAL A 457 9.39 0.45 -27.63
C VAL A 457 10.11 1.58 -26.89
N CYS A 458 9.51 2.03 -25.78
CA CYS A 458 10.11 3.03 -24.89
C CYS A 458 10.73 2.37 -23.67
N ARG A 459 12.05 2.51 -23.51
CA ARG A 459 12.75 2.08 -22.30
C ARG A 459 12.79 3.22 -21.28
N PHE A 460 12.51 2.91 -20.02
CA PHE A 460 12.75 3.82 -18.90
C PHE A 460 13.63 3.12 -17.87
N ASP A 461 14.50 3.89 -17.22
CA ASP A 461 15.50 3.37 -16.28
C ASP A 461 15.49 4.19 -14.99
N ASP A 462 15.67 3.49 -13.87
CA ASP A 462 15.88 4.04 -12.52
C ASP A 462 14.84 5.09 -12.08
N ILE A 463 13.56 4.84 -12.37
CA ILE A 463 12.46 5.69 -11.90
C ILE A 463 12.27 5.52 -10.40
N THR A 464 12.33 6.62 -9.65
CA THR A 464 12.17 6.63 -8.18
C THR A 464 11.16 7.69 -7.75
N GLN A 465 10.59 7.57 -6.55
CA GLN A 465 9.70 8.59 -5.98
C GLN A 465 10.39 9.97 -5.86
N ALA A 466 11.72 10.01 -5.77
CA ALA A 466 12.49 11.27 -5.70
C ALA A 466 12.74 11.92 -7.06
N SER A 467 12.68 11.11 -8.13
CA SER A 467 12.95 11.52 -9.51
C SER A 467 11.92 10.87 -10.43
N PRO A 468 10.64 11.28 -10.33
CA PRO A 468 9.62 10.83 -11.26
C PRO A 468 9.99 11.30 -12.67
N SER A 469 9.51 10.58 -13.66
CA SER A 469 9.70 10.91 -15.08
C SER A 469 8.36 11.03 -15.77
N SER A 470 8.36 11.47 -17.02
CA SER A 470 7.17 11.43 -17.86
C SER A 470 7.55 11.04 -19.28
N VAL A 471 6.60 10.40 -19.96
CA VAL A 471 6.72 10.03 -21.36
C VAL A 471 5.63 10.77 -22.14
N SER A 472 6.05 11.65 -23.03
CA SER A 472 5.16 12.32 -23.97
C SER A 472 4.91 11.42 -25.18
N ILE A 473 3.63 11.21 -25.51
CA ILE A 473 3.21 10.42 -26.65
C ILE A 473 2.38 11.32 -27.54
N SER A 474 2.80 11.45 -28.79
CA SER A 474 2.05 12.11 -29.84
C SER A 474 1.51 11.08 -30.82
N MET A 475 0.26 11.22 -31.20
CA MET A 475 -0.39 10.37 -32.18
C MET A 475 -0.92 11.25 -33.29
N ASN A 476 -0.49 10.95 -34.51
CA ASN A 476 -0.85 11.74 -35.68
C ASN A 476 -1.36 10.86 -36.81
N ARG A 477 -2.28 11.41 -37.60
CA ARG A 477 -2.85 10.77 -38.77
C ARG A 477 -2.77 11.69 -39.98
N ASN A 478 -2.50 11.11 -41.15
CA ASN A 478 -2.64 11.83 -42.42
C ASN A 478 -4.13 12.01 -42.78
N GLN A 479 -4.62 13.25 -42.73
CA GLN A 479 -6.04 13.60 -42.82
C GLN A 479 -6.73 13.32 -44.17
N MET A 480 -5.99 12.93 -45.21
CA MET A 480 -6.52 12.97 -46.58
C MET A 480 -7.52 11.86 -46.96
N GLU A 481 -7.71 10.79 -46.17
CA GLU A 481 -8.39 9.58 -46.68
C GLU A 481 -9.40 8.85 -45.76
N ALA A 482 -9.59 9.21 -44.48
CA ALA A 482 -10.48 8.45 -43.56
C ALA A 482 -11.30 9.30 -42.58
N SER A 483 -12.52 8.85 -42.24
CA SER A 483 -13.37 9.48 -41.20
C SER A 483 -12.73 9.40 -39.81
N GLU A 484 -12.96 10.40 -38.96
CA GLU A 484 -12.50 10.39 -37.58
C GLU A 484 -13.32 9.36 -36.79
N GLN A 485 -12.64 8.35 -36.26
CA GLN A 485 -13.24 7.26 -35.50
C GLN A 485 -12.53 7.14 -34.17
N THR A 486 -13.28 6.72 -33.17
CA THR A 486 -12.75 6.36 -31.86
C THR A 486 -11.71 5.25 -32.02
N PHE A 487 -10.66 5.32 -31.24
CA PHE A 487 -9.63 4.29 -31.14
C PHE A 487 -9.15 4.15 -29.69
N ARG A 488 -8.41 3.09 -29.41
CA ARG A 488 -7.81 2.80 -28.11
C ARG A 488 -6.29 2.82 -28.24
N LEU A 489 -5.63 3.50 -27.32
CA LEU A 489 -4.20 3.29 -27.09
C LEU A 489 -4.07 2.23 -26.00
N VAL A 490 -3.50 1.08 -26.36
CA VAL A 490 -3.18 0.01 -25.42
C VAL A 490 -1.70 0.08 -25.11
N ILE A 491 -1.38 0.17 -23.83
CA ILE A 491 -0.03 0.31 -23.30
C ILE A 491 0.27 -0.93 -22.46
N LEU A 492 1.26 -1.71 -22.88
CA LEU A 492 1.87 -2.73 -22.06
C LEU A 492 2.98 -2.11 -21.23
N LEU A 493 2.84 -2.20 -19.92
CA LEU A 493 3.90 -1.93 -18.96
C LEU A 493 4.61 -3.25 -18.67
N ASP A 494 5.86 -3.37 -19.11
CA ASP A 494 6.70 -4.54 -18.93
C ASP A 494 7.81 -4.20 -17.93
N VAL A 495 7.58 -4.54 -16.67
CA VAL A 495 8.54 -4.44 -15.56
C VAL A 495 8.82 -5.85 -15.05
N ALA A 496 10.04 -6.10 -14.59
CA ALA A 496 10.40 -7.41 -14.05
C ALA A 496 9.39 -7.89 -12.98
N ASN A 497 8.82 -9.08 -13.19
CA ASN A 497 7.77 -9.70 -12.37
C ASN A 497 6.43 -8.94 -12.28
N HIS A 498 6.28 -7.82 -12.98
CA HIS A 498 5.10 -6.95 -12.94
C HIS A 498 4.75 -6.49 -14.36
N VAL A 499 3.99 -7.33 -15.08
CA VAL A 499 3.48 -7.00 -16.41
C VAL A 499 2.01 -6.62 -16.30
N SER A 500 1.62 -5.48 -16.86
CA SER A 500 0.24 -5.01 -16.83
C SER A 500 -0.15 -4.26 -18.10
N GLU A 501 -1.42 -4.30 -18.44
CA GLU A 501 -2.00 -3.60 -19.59
C GLU A 501 -2.85 -2.42 -19.13
N TYR A 502 -2.68 -1.26 -19.78
CA TYR A 502 -3.50 -0.07 -19.56
C TYR A 502 -4.10 0.39 -20.88
N THR A 503 -5.36 0.83 -20.87
CA THR A 503 -6.08 1.24 -22.07
C THR A 503 -6.63 2.66 -21.91
N ILE A 504 -6.43 3.48 -22.95
CA ILE A 504 -6.93 4.84 -23.04
C ILE A 504 -7.82 4.96 -24.27
N VAL A 505 -9.06 5.41 -24.10
CA VAL A 505 -10.00 5.61 -25.22
C VAL A 505 -9.88 7.02 -25.75
N PHE A 506 -9.62 7.15 -27.05
CA PHE A 506 -9.58 8.41 -27.78
C PHE A 506 -10.83 8.58 -28.62
N GLN A 507 -11.62 9.62 -28.35
CA GLN A 507 -12.90 9.87 -29.02
C GLN A 507 -12.87 11.21 -29.77
N PRO A 508 -13.33 11.28 -31.03
CA PRO A 508 -13.40 12.54 -31.75
C PRO A 508 -14.53 13.44 -31.22
N THR A 509 -14.31 14.76 -31.18
CA THR A 509 -15.37 15.72 -30.83
C THR A 509 -16.25 16.03 -32.03
N GLU A 510 -17.54 16.33 -31.77
CA GLU A 510 -18.53 16.77 -32.77
C GLU A 510 -18.83 15.78 -33.94
N VAL A 511 -18.22 14.59 -33.95
CA VAL A 511 -18.39 13.55 -34.98
C VAL A 511 -19.12 12.33 -34.44
N THR A 512 -20.11 11.85 -35.19
CA THR A 512 -20.78 10.58 -34.89
C THR A 512 -19.79 9.42 -34.95
N SER A 513 -19.54 8.80 -33.81
CA SER A 513 -18.49 7.80 -33.61
C SER A 513 -18.93 6.76 -32.58
N PRO A 514 -18.36 5.54 -32.62
CA PRO A 514 -18.63 4.55 -31.60
C PRO A 514 -17.96 4.95 -30.28
N ILE A 515 -18.53 4.61 -29.13
CA ILE A 515 -17.91 4.85 -27.82
C ILE A 515 -16.75 3.87 -27.58
N ASP A 516 -16.94 2.61 -27.99
CA ASP A 516 -15.92 1.56 -27.99
C ASP A 516 -15.48 1.30 -29.44
N PRO A 517 -14.17 1.30 -29.74
CA PRO A 517 -13.73 1.08 -31.10
C PRO A 517 -13.70 -0.40 -31.52
N LEU A 518 -14.22 -1.31 -30.70
CA LEU A 518 -14.40 -2.73 -30.97
C LEU A 518 -15.88 -3.13 -30.85
N TRP A 519 -16.30 -4.12 -31.63
CA TRP A 519 -17.54 -4.83 -31.38
C TRP A 519 -17.39 -5.77 -30.19
N VAL A 520 -18.29 -5.67 -29.23
CA VAL A 520 -18.40 -6.62 -28.12
C VAL A 520 -19.19 -7.84 -28.58
N LEU A 521 -18.60 -9.03 -28.47
CA LEU A 521 -19.28 -10.29 -28.74
C LEU A 521 -20.12 -10.69 -27.51
N VAL A 522 -21.41 -10.38 -27.55
CA VAL A 522 -22.35 -10.61 -26.44
C VAL A 522 -22.77 -12.09 -26.38
N GLU A 523 -22.93 -12.74 -27.54
CA GLU A 523 -23.28 -14.15 -27.63
C GLU A 523 -22.40 -14.85 -28.68
N ASP A 524 -21.57 -15.80 -28.24
CA ASP A 524 -20.77 -16.67 -29.11
C ASP A 524 -21.50 -18.00 -29.34
N THR A 525 -22.54 -17.96 -30.17
CA THR A 525 -23.33 -19.15 -30.55
C THR A 525 -23.33 -19.33 -32.06
N GLN A 526 -24.02 -20.37 -32.54
CA GLN A 526 -24.28 -20.56 -33.98
C GLN A 526 -24.88 -19.30 -34.65
N THR A 527 -25.64 -18.49 -33.92
CA THR A 527 -26.14 -17.18 -34.38
C THR A 527 -25.55 -16.08 -33.49
N PRO A 528 -24.34 -15.57 -33.80
CA PRO A 528 -23.61 -14.69 -32.90
C PRO A 528 -24.28 -13.31 -32.79
N ARG A 529 -24.13 -12.66 -31.64
CA ARG A 529 -24.63 -11.30 -31.41
C ARG A 529 -23.47 -10.37 -31.08
N ILE A 530 -23.30 -9.31 -31.88
CA ILE A 530 -22.29 -8.28 -31.66
C ILE A 530 -22.96 -6.94 -31.39
N CYS A 531 -22.44 -6.16 -30.44
CA CYS A 531 -22.99 -4.86 -30.07
C CYS A 531 -21.90 -3.82 -29.87
N VAL A 532 -22.23 -2.56 -30.13
CA VAL A 532 -21.42 -1.38 -29.82
C VAL A 532 -22.34 -0.20 -29.53
N GLU A 533 -21.92 0.71 -28.66
CA GLU A 533 -22.63 1.98 -28.43
C GLU A 533 -22.12 3.04 -29.42
N ILE A 534 -23.04 3.78 -30.03
CA ILE A 534 -22.73 4.89 -30.93
C ILE A 534 -23.21 6.20 -30.32
N MET A 535 -22.33 7.20 -30.32
CA MET A 535 -22.67 8.56 -29.97
C MET A 535 -22.93 9.36 -31.25
N VAL A 536 -24.17 9.80 -31.43
CA VAL A 536 -24.58 10.69 -32.52
C VAL A 536 -24.52 12.14 -32.01
N SER A 537 -23.82 13.02 -32.71
CA SER A 537 -23.65 14.41 -32.28
C SER A 537 -24.96 15.19 -32.28
N GLU A 538 -25.04 16.27 -31.47
CA GLU A 538 -26.27 17.04 -31.20
C GLU A 538 -27.02 17.55 -32.45
N ASP A 539 -26.31 17.75 -33.57
CA ASP A 539 -26.86 18.24 -34.84
C ASP A 539 -26.84 17.20 -35.98
N ASP A 540 -26.54 15.93 -35.69
CA ASP A 540 -26.43 14.85 -36.70
C ASP A 540 -27.63 13.89 -36.68
N TYR A 541 -27.95 13.34 -37.85
CA TYR A 541 -28.96 12.31 -38.04
C TYR A 541 -28.47 11.30 -39.06
N VAL A 542 -28.34 10.04 -38.66
CA VAL A 542 -27.63 9.03 -39.45
C VAL A 542 -28.52 7.82 -39.72
N ASN A 543 -28.53 7.39 -40.98
CA ASN A 543 -29.15 6.15 -41.42
C ASN A 543 -28.11 5.07 -41.66
N LEU A 544 -28.23 3.95 -40.95
CA LEU A 544 -27.34 2.81 -41.00
C LEU A 544 -27.78 1.80 -42.06
N THR A 545 -26.83 1.34 -42.87
CA THR A 545 -27.07 0.28 -43.87
C THR A 545 -25.96 -0.77 -43.80
N ASN A 546 -26.35 -2.04 -44.00
CA ASN A 546 -25.42 -3.18 -44.04
C ASN A 546 -25.64 -3.95 -45.33
N ASN A 547 -24.54 -4.31 -46.01
CA ASN A 547 -24.56 -5.07 -47.26
C ASN A 547 -24.16 -6.55 -47.08
N ASN A 548 -23.80 -6.98 -45.87
CA ASN A 548 -23.42 -8.36 -45.60
C ASN A 548 -24.66 -9.21 -45.25
N PRO A 549 -25.06 -10.20 -46.08
CA PRO A 549 -26.28 -10.99 -45.90
C PRO A 549 -26.23 -11.95 -44.69
N PHE A 550 -25.06 -12.14 -44.08
CA PHE A 550 -24.92 -12.92 -42.84
C PHE A 550 -25.33 -12.15 -41.58
N TRP A 551 -25.52 -10.83 -41.67
CA TRP A 551 -25.78 -9.97 -40.52
C TRP A 551 -27.05 -9.13 -40.71
N SER A 552 -27.85 -8.99 -39.66
CA SER A 552 -29.04 -8.14 -39.64
C SER A 552 -29.05 -7.24 -38.42
N PHE A 553 -29.57 -6.01 -38.55
CA PHE A 553 -29.78 -5.12 -37.41
C PHE A 553 -30.89 -5.65 -36.49
N GLU A 554 -30.67 -5.61 -35.18
CA GLU A 554 -31.73 -5.87 -34.18
C GLU A 554 -32.48 -4.59 -33.79
N ASN A 555 -31.79 -3.44 -33.86
CA ASN A 555 -32.24 -2.16 -33.36
C ASN A 555 -32.67 -1.22 -34.50
N GLU A 556 -33.16 -0.03 -34.15
CA GLU A 556 -33.48 1.02 -35.12
C GLU A 556 -32.24 1.45 -35.92
N THR A 557 -32.39 1.58 -37.24
CA THR A 557 -31.30 1.98 -38.15
C THR A 557 -31.24 3.48 -38.40
N SER A 558 -32.19 4.24 -37.84
CA SER A 558 -32.42 5.65 -38.11
C SER A 558 -32.19 6.43 -36.81
N LEU A 559 -30.97 6.88 -36.60
CA LEU A 559 -30.51 7.39 -35.30
C LEU A 559 -30.49 8.93 -35.29
N GLY A 560 -31.14 9.52 -34.29
CA GLY A 560 -31.01 10.95 -33.97
C GLY A 560 -29.92 11.21 -32.93
N PRO A 561 -29.76 12.47 -32.48
CA PRO A 561 -28.77 12.83 -31.48
C PRO A 561 -28.86 12.02 -30.18
N GLY A 562 -27.71 11.70 -29.59
CA GLY A 562 -27.60 10.96 -28.34
C GLY A 562 -26.85 9.63 -28.47
N ILE A 563 -26.89 8.83 -27.41
CA ILE A 563 -26.23 7.52 -27.33
C ILE A 563 -27.24 6.44 -27.73
N HIS A 564 -26.84 5.54 -28.64
CA HIS A 564 -27.67 4.45 -29.14
C HIS A 564 -26.91 3.13 -29.17
N ASP A 565 -27.60 2.06 -28.78
CA ASP A 565 -27.09 0.69 -28.91
C ASP A 565 -27.25 0.22 -30.35
N LEU A 566 -26.12 -0.07 -31.00
CA LEU A 566 -26.10 -0.74 -32.29
C LEU A 566 -25.78 -2.21 -32.08
N CYS A 567 -26.77 -3.08 -32.24
CA CYS A 567 -26.59 -4.53 -32.18
C CYS A 567 -26.90 -5.19 -33.52
N MET A 568 -26.08 -6.18 -33.87
CA MET A 568 -26.26 -7.01 -35.06
C MET A 568 -26.37 -8.48 -34.69
N ARG A 569 -27.36 -9.15 -35.28
CA ARG A 569 -27.53 -10.60 -35.20
C ARG A 569 -26.90 -11.25 -36.43
N GLY A 570 -25.96 -12.14 -36.18
CA GLY A 570 -25.35 -13.00 -37.17
C GLY A 570 -26.16 -14.28 -37.36
N HIS A 571 -26.19 -14.76 -38.58
CA HIS A 571 -26.65 -16.12 -38.91
C HIS A 571 -25.50 -17.14 -38.79
N GLU A 572 -25.82 -18.42 -38.97
CA GLU A 572 -24.81 -19.49 -38.99
C GLU A 572 -23.68 -19.20 -39.98
N GLY A 573 -22.44 -19.24 -39.48
CA GLY A 573 -21.24 -18.88 -40.25
C GLY A 573 -20.95 -17.39 -40.39
N ALA A 574 -21.71 -16.50 -39.73
CA ALA A 574 -21.54 -15.06 -39.86
C ALA A 574 -20.15 -14.56 -39.49
N LEU A 575 -19.59 -15.02 -38.36
CA LEU A 575 -18.21 -14.68 -37.95
C LEU A 575 -17.19 -15.23 -38.94
N GLN A 576 -17.41 -16.40 -39.54
CA GLN A 576 -16.49 -17.05 -40.48
C GLN A 576 -16.59 -16.48 -41.89
N SER A 577 -17.68 -15.81 -42.23
CA SER A 577 -17.81 -15.07 -43.49
C SER A 577 -16.86 -13.87 -43.57
N LEU A 578 -16.46 -13.31 -42.41
CA LEU A 578 -15.57 -12.17 -42.29
C LEU A 578 -14.14 -12.56 -42.65
N SER A 579 -13.63 -12.02 -43.77
CA SER A 579 -12.31 -12.39 -44.31
C SER A 579 -11.16 -11.49 -43.86
N LEU A 580 -11.45 -10.26 -43.43
CA LEU A 580 -10.45 -9.27 -43.05
C LEU A 580 -10.12 -9.40 -41.56
N ARG A 581 -8.87 -9.10 -41.20
CA ARG A 581 -8.37 -9.12 -39.83
C ARG A 581 -7.62 -7.84 -39.50
N ASP A 582 -7.59 -7.47 -38.23
CA ASP A 582 -6.76 -6.37 -37.72
C ASP A 582 -5.34 -6.85 -37.38
N ASN A 583 -4.50 -5.94 -36.87
CA ASN A 583 -3.12 -6.23 -36.47
C ASN A 583 -3.03 -7.20 -35.28
N GLN A 584 -4.11 -7.39 -34.53
CA GLN A 584 -4.24 -8.38 -33.44
C GLN A 584 -4.87 -9.71 -33.93
N TYR A 585 -5.03 -9.87 -35.25
CA TYR A 585 -5.64 -11.02 -35.90
C TYR A 585 -7.12 -11.26 -35.53
N ARG A 586 -7.79 -10.28 -34.91
CA ARG A 586 -9.25 -10.29 -34.71
C ARG A 586 -9.95 -10.10 -36.03
N ARG A 587 -11.15 -10.65 -36.17
CA ARG A 587 -11.95 -10.48 -37.38
C ARG A 587 -12.53 -9.09 -37.44
N MET A 588 -12.47 -8.49 -38.61
CA MET A 588 -13.18 -7.24 -38.87
C MET A 588 -14.67 -7.53 -39.01
N GLY A 589 -15.50 -6.83 -38.24
CA GLY A 589 -16.96 -6.94 -38.27
C GLY A 589 -17.57 -6.54 -39.63
N PRO A 590 -18.90 -6.64 -39.77
CA PRO A 590 -19.59 -6.16 -40.97
C PRO A 590 -19.36 -4.66 -41.17
N SER A 591 -19.18 -4.25 -42.43
CA SER A 591 -19.06 -2.84 -42.82
C SER A 591 -20.43 -2.18 -42.79
N ILE A 592 -20.59 -1.15 -41.96
CA ILE A 592 -21.84 -0.41 -41.81
C ILE A 592 -21.67 0.96 -42.44
N SER A 593 -22.52 1.30 -43.40
CA SER A 593 -22.49 2.61 -44.05
C SER A 593 -23.43 3.57 -43.32
N LEU A 594 -22.86 4.68 -42.86
CA LEU A 594 -23.51 5.79 -42.20
C LEU A 594 -23.88 6.82 -43.27
N SER A 595 -25.17 6.92 -43.59
CA SER A 595 -25.68 7.86 -44.60
C SER A 595 -26.33 9.07 -43.93
N ARG A 596 -26.00 10.26 -44.44
CA ARG A 596 -26.52 11.56 -44.00
C ARG A 596 -27.16 12.30 -45.17
N GLU A 597 -28.13 13.16 -44.91
CA GLU A 597 -28.71 13.98 -45.98
C GLU A 597 -27.68 14.98 -46.51
N ASN A 598 -27.28 14.84 -47.78
CA ASN A 598 -26.38 15.73 -48.53
C ASN A 598 -24.89 15.71 -48.12
N LEU A 599 -24.45 14.72 -47.35
CA LEU A 599 -23.02 14.48 -47.05
C LEU A 599 -22.58 13.12 -47.60
N PRO A 600 -21.28 12.91 -47.85
CA PRO A 600 -20.76 11.60 -48.23
C PRO A 600 -21.03 10.58 -47.11
N ASN A 601 -21.22 9.32 -47.49
CA ASN A 601 -21.40 8.24 -46.53
C ASN A 601 -20.08 7.95 -45.80
N ASP A 602 -20.14 7.87 -44.48
CA ASP A 602 -19.06 7.33 -43.67
C ASP A 602 -19.22 5.81 -43.53
N VAL A 603 -18.14 5.12 -43.17
CA VAL A 603 -18.16 3.66 -42.98
C VAL A 603 -17.61 3.31 -41.61
N LEU A 604 -18.44 2.66 -40.79
CA LEU A 604 -18.02 2.05 -39.54
C LEU A 604 -17.50 0.64 -39.82
N PHE A 605 -16.24 0.41 -39.47
CA PHE A 605 -15.56 -0.85 -39.72
C PHE A 605 -14.65 -1.20 -38.54
N LEU A 606 -15.21 -1.91 -37.57
CA LEU A 606 -14.57 -2.20 -36.28
C LEU A 606 -14.19 -3.69 -36.17
N PRO A 607 -13.08 -4.03 -35.49
CA PRO A 607 -12.77 -5.41 -35.14
C PRO A 607 -13.79 -5.97 -34.15
N VAL A 608 -13.98 -7.29 -34.14
CA VAL A 608 -14.80 -8.00 -33.15
C VAL A 608 -13.90 -8.60 -32.07
N GLU A 609 -14.14 -8.20 -30.83
CA GLU A 609 -13.39 -8.66 -29.68
C GLU A 609 -13.52 -10.19 -29.50
N GLY A 610 -12.44 -10.85 -29.07
CA GLY A 610 -12.41 -12.29 -28.79
C GLY A 610 -12.41 -13.21 -30.02
N THR A 611 -12.32 -12.66 -31.23
CA THR A 611 -12.38 -13.44 -32.49
C THR A 611 -11.03 -13.83 -33.09
N GLN A 612 -9.95 -13.74 -32.30
CA GLN A 612 -8.64 -14.25 -32.68
C GLN A 612 -8.72 -15.74 -33.06
N PRO A 613 -7.88 -16.22 -34.00
CA PRO A 613 -7.76 -17.63 -34.33
C PRO A 613 -7.55 -18.48 -33.08
N ILE A 614 -8.17 -19.65 -33.00
CA ILE A 614 -8.02 -20.52 -31.83
C ILE A 614 -7.01 -21.63 -32.10
N ILE A 615 -6.27 -22.00 -31.05
CA ILE A 615 -5.55 -23.27 -30.96
C ILE A 615 -6.10 -24.08 -29.80
N GLN A 616 -6.37 -25.36 -30.04
CA GLN A 616 -6.79 -26.29 -29.01
C GLN A 616 -5.57 -26.99 -28.42
N VAL A 617 -5.53 -27.07 -27.10
CA VAL A 617 -4.48 -27.72 -26.33
C VAL A 617 -5.12 -28.78 -25.45
N SER A 618 -4.50 -29.95 -25.40
CA SER A 618 -4.99 -31.09 -24.64
C SER A 618 -3.98 -31.44 -23.55
N ASN A 619 -4.45 -31.53 -22.30
CA ASN A 619 -3.60 -31.87 -21.14
C ASN A 619 -2.41 -30.91 -20.92
N GLY A 620 -2.53 -29.64 -21.33
CA GLY A 620 -1.48 -28.63 -21.14
C GLY A 620 -0.19 -28.86 -21.93
N GLU A 621 -0.21 -29.74 -22.95
CA GLU A 621 0.92 -29.96 -23.86
C GLU A 621 0.52 -29.61 -25.29
N TRP A 622 1.32 -28.77 -25.95
CA TRP A 622 1.10 -28.39 -27.34
C TRP A 622 2.36 -28.60 -28.18
N ARG A 623 2.27 -29.45 -29.20
CA ARG A 623 3.38 -29.72 -30.10
C ARG A 623 3.49 -28.62 -31.16
N ILE A 624 4.70 -28.11 -31.43
CA ILE A 624 4.89 -27.11 -32.50
C ILE A 624 4.75 -27.80 -33.87
N PRO A 625 3.88 -27.31 -34.77
CA PRO A 625 3.72 -27.90 -36.09
C PRO A 625 4.93 -27.67 -37.00
N LYS A 626 5.21 -28.61 -37.90
CA LYS A 626 6.32 -28.48 -38.86
C LYS A 626 6.17 -27.29 -39.82
N TRP A 627 4.95 -26.84 -40.09
CA TRP A 627 4.70 -25.70 -40.96
C TRP A 627 4.87 -24.34 -40.24
N PHE A 628 5.22 -24.34 -38.96
CA PHE A 628 5.66 -23.13 -38.24
C PHE A 628 7.16 -22.87 -38.44
N VAL A 629 7.89 -23.78 -39.11
CA VAL A 629 9.29 -23.57 -39.50
C VAL A 629 9.37 -22.36 -40.42
N SER A 630 10.21 -21.41 -40.03
CA SER A 630 10.46 -20.17 -40.76
C SER A 630 11.93 -20.12 -41.19
N ASP A 631 12.18 -19.49 -42.33
CA ASP A 631 13.53 -19.18 -42.84
C ASP A 631 14.21 -18.08 -42.01
N SER A 632 13.45 -17.39 -41.15
CA SER A 632 13.94 -16.40 -40.19
C SER A 632 13.68 -16.84 -38.76
N GLU A 633 14.53 -16.36 -37.86
CA GLU A 633 14.28 -16.38 -36.42
C GLU A 633 12.94 -15.70 -36.07
N TYR A 634 12.28 -16.22 -35.02
CA TYR A 634 11.07 -15.64 -34.45
C TYR A 634 10.92 -16.03 -32.98
N ALA A 635 10.17 -15.25 -32.21
CA ALA A 635 9.83 -15.54 -30.84
C ALA A 635 8.40 -16.09 -30.72
N ILE A 636 8.19 -17.00 -29.77
CA ILE A 636 6.86 -17.41 -29.31
C ILE A 636 6.65 -16.77 -27.94
N ALA A 637 5.64 -15.93 -27.83
CA ALA A 637 5.24 -15.28 -26.59
C ALA A 637 3.89 -15.80 -26.11
N ARG A 638 3.70 -15.88 -24.79
CA ARG A 638 2.48 -16.37 -24.15
C ARG A 638 2.06 -15.40 -23.04
N GLY A 639 0.74 -15.25 -22.86
CA GLY A 639 0.15 -14.71 -21.64
C GLY A 639 -1.12 -15.48 -21.26
N GLU A 640 -1.42 -15.56 -19.97
CA GLU A 640 -2.62 -16.21 -19.42
C GLU A 640 -3.85 -15.30 -19.49
N SER A 641 -3.63 -13.99 -19.47
CA SER A 641 -4.68 -12.98 -19.53
C SER A 641 -4.27 -11.76 -20.37
N GLY A 642 -5.19 -10.82 -20.52
CA GLY A 642 -4.99 -9.64 -21.34
C GLY A 642 -4.87 -9.96 -22.83
N SER A 643 -4.27 -9.01 -23.54
CA SER A 643 -4.11 -9.06 -24.98
C SER A 643 -2.73 -9.55 -25.42
N ALA A 644 -2.63 -10.04 -26.66
CA ALA A 644 -1.39 -10.57 -27.18
C ALA A 644 -0.35 -9.47 -27.42
N PHE A 645 0.86 -9.65 -26.90
CA PHE A 645 2.00 -8.76 -27.12
C PHE A 645 3.25 -9.54 -27.53
N CYS A 646 4.13 -8.85 -28.25
CA CYS A 646 5.46 -9.35 -28.55
C CYS A 646 6.43 -8.98 -27.43
N PRO A 647 7.55 -9.69 -27.27
CA PRO A 647 8.52 -9.38 -26.23
C PRO A 647 9.10 -7.96 -26.40
N SER A 648 9.12 -7.18 -25.31
CA SER A 648 9.68 -5.82 -25.30
C SER A 648 11.23 -5.82 -25.34
N THR A 649 11.85 -6.89 -24.88
CA THR A 649 13.30 -7.09 -24.79
C THR A 649 13.83 -8.00 -25.90
N ASP A 650 15.04 -7.70 -26.39
CA ASP A 650 15.76 -8.57 -27.32
C ASP A 650 16.50 -9.72 -26.61
N VAL A 651 16.56 -9.68 -25.27
CA VAL A 651 17.20 -10.74 -24.46
C VAL A 651 16.16 -11.83 -24.18
N ILE A 652 15.92 -12.67 -25.17
CA ILE A 652 14.99 -13.79 -25.10
C ILE A 652 15.78 -15.10 -24.99
N ALA A 653 15.30 -16.04 -24.17
CA ALA A 653 15.93 -17.34 -24.04
C ALA A 653 15.83 -18.14 -25.36
N GLU A 654 16.98 -18.39 -25.99
CA GLU A 654 17.06 -19.22 -27.20
C GLU A 654 16.91 -20.71 -26.88
N VAL A 655 16.05 -21.38 -27.63
CA VAL A 655 15.85 -22.83 -27.49
C VAL A 655 16.88 -23.57 -28.35
N ASN A 656 17.49 -24.61 -27.78
CA ASN A 656 18.27 -25.55 -28.57
C ASN A 656 17.34 -26.37 -29.47
N ALA A 657 17.17 -25.92 -30.71
CA ALA A 657 16.23 -26.53 -31.65
C ALA A 657 16.74 -27.84 -32.30
N SER A 658 17.95 -28.29 -31.94
CA SER A 658 18.49 -29.57 -32.43
C SER A 658 17.89 -30.76 -31.68
N GLY A 659 17.08 -31.57 -32.37
CA GLY A 659 16.45 -32.77 -31.83
C GLY A 659 15.13 -32.52 -31.09
N ASP A 660 14.75 -33.45 -30.21
CA ASP A 660 13.48 -33.43 -29.47
C ASP A 660 13.65 -32.62 -28.17
N TRP A 661 12.76 -31.66 -27.92
CA TRP A 661 12.84 -30.80 -26.74
C TRP A 661 11.46 -30.42 -26.19
N VAL A 662 11.45 -30.12 -24.88
CA VAL A 662 10.26 -29.69 -24.13
C VAL A 662 10.57 -28.43 -23.34
N ARG A 663 9.66 -27.46 -23.36
CA ARG A 663 9.77 -26.20 -22.60
C ARG A 663 8.45 -25.84 -21.94
N ASP A 664 8.54 -25.44 -20.67
CA ASP A 664 7.42 -24.85 -19.95
C ASP A 664 7.40 -23.33 -20.26
N LEU A 665 6.21 -22.79 -20.55
CA LEU A 665 5.99 -21.36 -20.76
C LEU A 665 5.10 -20.82 -19.64
N ALA A 666 5.66 -19.96 -18.80
CA ALA A 666 4.92 -19.23 -17.77
C ALA A 666 4.12 -18.05 -18.37
N ASP A 667 3.30 -17.42 -17.55
CA ASP A 667 2.62 -16.17 -17.92
C ASP A 667 3.62 -15.08 -18.33
N HIS A 668 3.26 -14.31 -19.36
CA HIS A 668 4.08 -13.27 -20.00
C HIS A 668 5.53 -13.68 -20.32
N SER A 669 5.77 -14.96 -20.65
CA SER A 669 7.09 -15.47 -21.02
C SER A 669 7.25 -15.64 -22.53
N SER A 670 8.51 -15.65 -22.99
CA SER A 670 8.84 -15.85 -24.39
C SER A 670 10.07 -16.72 -24.60
N ILE A 671 10.09 -17.39 -25.75
CA ILE A 671 11.21 -18.21 -26.21
C ILE A 671 11.57 -17.84 -27.64
N LEU A 672 12.84 -17.96 -27.98
CA LEU A 672 13.36 -17.65 -29.31
C LEU A 672 13.62 -18.95 -30.09
N ILE A 673 13.09 -19.00 -31.31
CA ILE A 673 13.21 -20.13 -32.23
C ILE A 673 14.20 -19.75 -33.35
N PRO A 674 15.32 -20.49 -33.49
CA PRO A 674 16.31 -20.21 -34.53
C PRO A 674 15.79 -20.58 -35.93
N ALA A 675 16.39 -19.99 -36.96
CA ALA A 675 16.03 -20.25 -38.35
C ALA A 675 16.35 -21.70 -38.79
N GLY A 676 15.46 -22.29 -39.58
CA GLY A 676 15.77 -23.46 -40.43
C GLY A 676 15.46 -24.84 -39.87
N GLU A 677 15.41 -25.08 -38.55
CA GLU A 677 14.99 -26.38 -38.00
C GLU A 677 14.23 -26.24 -36.68
N ILE A 678 12.98 -26.71 -36.65
CA ILE A 678 12.22 -26.96 -35.43
C ILE A 678 12.14 -28.48 -35.34
N GLY A 679 12.96 -29.07 -34.46
CA GLY A 679 12.89 -30.51 -34.16
C GLY A 679 11.52 -30.92 -33.59
N ASN A 680 11.46 -32.06 -32.90
CA ASN A 680 10.22 -32.46 -32.25
C ASN A 680 10.01 -31.64 -30.96
N ALA A 681 9.35 -30.50 -31.09
CA ALA A 681 9.19 -29.51 -30.03
C ALA A 681 7.81 -29.60 -29.37
N THR A 682 7.79 -29.65 -28.03
CA THR A 682 6.55 -29.57 -27.24
C THR A 682 6.65 -28.41 -26.25
N LEU A 683 5.60 -27.60 -26.21
CA LEU A 683 5.41 -26.53 -25.24
C LEU A 683 4.44 -26.99 -24.17
N ARG A 684 4.71 -26.66 -22.91
CA ARG A 684 3.87 -27.00 -21.76
C ARG A 684 3.36 -25.72 -21.12
N PHE A 685 2.05 -25.59 -21.05
CA PHE A 685 1.39 -24.39 -20.55
C PHE A 685 -0.11 -24.63 -20.32
N ASP A 686 -0.75 -23.77 -19.52
CA ASP A 686 -2.18 -23.87 -19.22
C ASP A 686 -3.05 -23.57 -20.46
N ALA A 687 -4.15 -24.31 -20.60
CA ALA A 687 -5.03 -24.25 -21.78
C ALA A 687 -5.99 -23.04 -21.81
N SER A 688 -5.49 -21.89 -21.38
CA SER A 688 -6.15 -20.59 -21.43
C SER A 688 -5.14 -19.50 -21.79
N GLY A 689 -5.66 -18.34 -22.19
CA GLY A 689 -4.85 -17.17 -22.56
C GLY A 689 -4.60 -17.06 -24.06
N TRP A 690 -3.42 -16.58 -24.42
CA TRP A 690 -3.03 -16.30 -25.81
C TRP A 690 -1.60 -16.77 -26.11
N LEU A 691 -1.32 -16.99 -27.39
CA LEU A 691 -0.01 -17.32 -27.93
C LEU A 691 0.25 -16.46 -29.17
N ALA A 692 1.35 -15.71 -29.17
CA ALA A 692 1.76 -14.86 -30.26
C ALA A 692 3.05 -15.35 -30.89
N LEU A 693 3.18 -15.20 -32.21
CA LEU A 693 4.44 -15.34 -32.91
C LEU A 693 4.91 -13.98 -33.40
N CYS A 694 6.16 -13.69 -33.07
CA CYS A 694 6.72 -12.36 -33.15
C CYS A 694 8.06 -12.36 -33.88
N ARG A 695 8.30 -11.32 -34.67
CA ARG A 695 9.62 -11.02 -35.24
C ARG A 695 10.05 -9.67 -34.68
N GLY A 696 10.94 -9.71 -33.69
CA GLY A 696 11.15 -8.57 -32.79
C GLY A 696 9.84 -8.21 -32.08
N THR A 697 9.46 -6.94 -32.13
CA THR A 697 8.22 -6.39 -31.56
C THR A 697 7.00 -6.52 -32.48
N THR A 698 7.21 -6.99 -33.72
CA THR A 698 6.14 -7.13 -34.72
C THR A 698 5.47 -8.50 -34.64
N MET A 699 4.16 -8.52 -34.47
CA MET A 699 3.37 -9.74 -34.42
C MET A 699 2.99 -10.17 -35.84
N PHE A 700 3.26 -11.44 -36.18
CA PHE A 700 2.85 -12.01 -37.48
C PHE A 700 1.84 -13.16 -37.36
N ALA A 701 1.55 -13.61 -36.14
CA ALA A 701 0.39 -14.45 -35.84
C ALA A 701 0.00 -14.30 -34.37
N SER A 702 -1.30 -14.40 -34.09
CA SER A 702 -1.87 -14.45 -32.75
C SER A 702 -2.92 -15.53 -32.66
N TYR A 703 -2.93 -16.24 -31.55
CA TYR A 703 -3.87 -17.31 -31.26
C TYR A 703 -4.43 -17.18 -29.85
N ARG A 704 -5.72 -17.45 -29.70
CA ARG A 704 -6.35 -17.71 -28.41
C ARG A 704 -6.21 -19.18 -28.08
N VAL A 705 -5.76 -19.48 -26.87
CA VAL A 705 -5.58 -20.85 -26.37
C VAL A 705 -6.88 -21.30 -25.70
N VAL A 706 -7.35 -22.49 -26.07
CA VAL A 706 -8.56 -23.09 -25.50
C VAL A 706 -8.30 -24.58 -25.22
N GLU A 707 -8.81 -25.11 -24.11
CA GLU A 707 -8.79 -26.55 -23.87
C GLU A 707 -9.64 -27.29 -24.91
N GLY A 708 -9.12 -28.37 -25.48
CA GLY A 708 -9.82 -29.18 -26.45
C GLY A 708 -8.93 -30.25 -27.09
N PRO A 709 -9.47 -31.06 -28.01
CA PRO A 709 -8.67 -32.04 -28.73
C PRO A 709 -7.62 -31.33 -29.60
N ASP A 710 -6.38 -31.81 -29.56
CA ASP A 710 -5.30 -31.27 -30.39
C ASP A 710 -5.49 -31.63 -31.87
N VAL A 711 -6.32 -30.83 -32.54
CA VAL A 711 -6.64 -30.88 -33.97
C VAL A 711 -6.21 -29.59 -34.64
N MET A 712 -5.58 -29.70 -35.81
CA MET A 712 -5.16 -28.53 -36.59
C MET A 712 -5.63 -28.61 -38.03
N VAL A 713 -5.77 -27.44 -38.66
CA VAL A 713 -6.14 -27.28 -40.07
C VAL A 713 -5.01 -26.56 -40.78
N ASN A 714 -4.58 -27.07 -41.94
CA ASN A 714 -3.54 -26.43 -42.75
C ASN A 714 -3.91 -26.40 -44.24
N PRO A 715 -3.93 -25.24 -44.91
CA PRO A 715 -3.75 -23.89 -44.34
C PRO A 715 -4.96 -23.45 -43.51
N GLY A 716 -4.73 -22.76 -42.38
CA GLY A 716 -5.79 -22.16 -41.58
C GLY A 716 -5.67 -22.46 -40.08
N THR A 717 -6.80 -22.37 -39.39
CA THR A 717 -6.98 -22.69 -37.96
C THR A 717 -8.41 -23.15 -37.73
N LEU A 718 -8.64 -23.81 -36.60
CA LEU A 718 -9.99 -24.15 -36.17
C LEU A 718 -10.86 -22.90 -36.04
N SER A 719 -12.15 -23.11 -36.29
CA SER A 719 -13.22 -22.10 -36.26
C SER A 719 -13.00 -20.89 -37.16
N SER A 720 -11.97 -20.89 -38.02
CA SER A 720 -11.65 -19.83 -38.98
C SER A 720 -12.04 -20.21 -40.41
N ARG A 721 -12.25 -19.20 -41.25
CA ARG A 721 -12.54 -19.38 -42.68
C ARG A 721 -11.40 -20.16 -43.35
N ILE A 722 -11.74 -21.25 -44.01
CA ILE A 722 -10.83 -22.06 -44.83
C ILE A 722 -10.72 -21.42 -46.22
N PRO A 723 -9.54 -21.44 -46.86
CA PRO A 723 -9.42 -21.01 -48.24
C PRO A 723 -10.21 -21.92 -49.20
N ASN A 724 -10.56 -21.36 -50.36
CA ASN A 724 -11.20 -22.13 -51.43
C ASN A 724 -10.22 -23.18 -51.97
N GLY A 725 -10.58 -24.46 -51.91
CA GLY A 725 -9.78 -25.58 -52.40
C GLY A 725 -9.42 -26.62 -51.34
N GLU A 726 -8.32 -27.34 -51.58
CA GLU A 726 -7.86 -28.43 -50.72
C GLU A 726 -7.15 -27.92 -49.45
N PHE A 727 -7.44 -28.58 -48.33
CA PHE A 727 -6.81 -28.36 -47.03
C PHE A 727 -6.60 -29.69 -46.31
N SER A 728 -5.76 -29.68 -45.27
CA SER A 728 -5.47 -30.85 -44.45
C SER A 728 -6.00 -30.69 -43.03
N ILE A 729 -6.62 -31.75 -42.52
CA ILE A 729 -7.03 -31.88 -41.12
C ILE A 729 -6.03 -32.82 -40.45
N VAL A 730 -5.37 -32.35 -39.40
CA VAL A 730 -4.31 -33.08 -38.69
C VAL A 730 -4.81 -33.41 -37.29
N ASN A 731 -5.01 -34.70 -37.02
CA ASN A 731 -5.36 -35.20 -35.70
C ASN A 731 -4.09 -35.61 -34.96
N ARG A 732 -3.77 -34.91 -33.87
CA ARG A 732 -2.59 -35.17 -33.02
C ARG A 732 -2.95 -35.87 -31.72
N GLN A 733 -4.18 -36.37 -31.60
CA GLN A 733 -4.62 -37.21 -30.51
C GLN A 733 -4.26 -38.68 -30.76
N ASN A 734 -4.27 -39.44 -29.66
CA ASN A 734 -4.05 -40.89 -29.68
C ASN A 734 -5.30 -41.70 -30.09
N THR A 735 -6.43 -41.03 -30.33
CA THR A 735 -7.71 -41.62 -30.75
C THR A 735 -8.06 -41.17 -32.16
N SER A 736 -8.80 -42.01 -32.90
CA SER A 736 -9.38 -41.64 -34.19
C SER A 736 -10.61 -40.74 -34.00
N MET A 737 -10.78 -39.74 -34.85
CA MET A 737 -11.93 -38.82 -34.79
C MET A 737 -12.76 -38.91 -36.06
N ALA A 738 -14.09 -38.98 -35.91
CA ALA A 738 -15.01 -39.00 -37.05
C ALA A 738 -15.15 -37.60 -37.64
N ILE A 739 -15.23 -37.49 -38.97
CA ILE A 739 -15.53 -36.23 -39.65
C ILE A 739 -16.99 -36.22 -40.08
N SER A 740 -17.73 -35.20 -39.66
CA SER A 740 -19.09 -34.89 -40.13
C SER A 740 -19.08 -33.66 -41.04
N LEU A 741 -20.06 -33.61 -41.94
CA LEU A 741 -20.31 -32.46 -42.81
C LEU A 741 -21.61 -31.80 -42.35
N ASP A 742 -21.57 -30.50 -42.12
CA ASP A 742 -22.72 -29.70 -41.70
C ASP A 742 -22.96 -28.55 -42.68
N TRP A 743 -24.22 -28.30 -43.01
CA TRP A 743 -24.64 -27.50 -44.16
C TRP A 743 -25.76 -26.54 -43.75
N THR A 744 -25.52 -25.23 -43.82
CA THR A 744 -26.41 -24.21 -43.24
C THR A 744 -26.62 -22.99 -44.14
N GLY A 745 -27.88 -22.56 -44.35
CA GLY A 745 -28.20 -21.35 -45.12
C GLY A 745 -29.05 -21.61 -46.37
N ASP A 746 -29.57 -20.52 -46.93
CA ASP A 746 -30.57 -20.49 -48.01
C ASP A 746 -29.98 -20.76 -49.40
N ALA A 747 -28.68 -20.54 -49.59
CA ALA A 747 -27.96 -20.80 -50.85
C ALA A 747 -27.17 -22.12 -50.83
N VAL A 748 -27.23 -22.89 -49.74
CA VAL A 748 -26.47 -24.15 -49.59
C VAL A 748 -27.00 -25.28 -50.49
N ALA A 749 -28.29 -25.28 -50.79
CA ALA A 749 -28.91 -26.27 -51.67
C ALA A 749 -28.64 -26.03 -53.17
N TRP A 750 -27.89 -24.98 -53.53
CA TRP A 750 -27.46 -24.77 -54.91
C TRP A 750 -26.34 -25.79 -55.20
N ASP A 751 -26.33 -26.42 -56.39
CA ASP A 751 -25.30 -27.38 -56.86
C ASP A 751 -23.92 -26.71 -57.09
N ASN A 752 -23.59 -25.74 -56.25
CA ASN A 752 -22.46 -24.83 -56.36
C ASN A 752 -21.27 -25.28 -55.50
N TRP A 753 -21.40 -26.36 -54.73
CA TRP A 753 -20.36 -26.83 -53.83
C TRP A 753 -19.69 -28.10 -54.35
N GLU A 754 -18.37 -28.09 -54.39
CA GLU A 754 -17.54 -29.27 -54.55
C GLU A 754 -16.79 -29.49 -53.23
N ALA A 755 -17.46 -30.18 -52.31
CA ALA A 755 -16.95 -30.47 -50.98
C ALA A 755 -16.83 -31.97 -50.74
N TRP A 756 -15.70 -32.40 -50.22
CA TRP A 756 -15.49 -33.78 -49.79
C TRP A 756 -14.51 -33.84 -48.63
N ALA A 757 -14.74 -34.77 -47.70
CA ALA A 757 -13.83 -35.10 -46.62
C ALA A 757 -13.90 -36.62 -46.37
N PRO A 758 -12.81 -37.28 -45.95
CA PRO A 758 -12.86 -38.66 -45.47
C PRO A 758 -13.75 -38.79 -44.24
N SER A 759 -14.26 -39.99 -43.96
CA SER A 759 -15.18 -40.21 -42.84
C SER A 759 -14.51 -40.15 -41.46
N GLU A 760 -13.18 -40.29 -41.39
CA GLU A 760 -12.42 -40.27 -40.15
C GLU A 760 -10.97 -39.83 -40.36
N VAL A 761 -10.35 -39.34 -39.30
CA VAL A 761 -8.90 -39.11 -39.20
C VAL A 761 -8.35 -40.06 -38.14
N ALA A 762 -7.47 -40.98 -38.54
CA ALA A 762 -6.83 -41.89 -37.60
C ALA A 762 -5.96 -41.13 -36.58
N ALA A 763 -5.69 -41.76 -35.44
CA ALA A 763 -4.81 -41.22 -34.42
C ALA A 763 -3.44 -40.83 -35.00
N MET A 764 -2.89 -39.69 -34.58
CA MET A 764 -1.57 -39.18 -34.99
C MET A 764 -1.39 -39.13 -36.53
N SER A 765 -2.45 -38.80 -37.26
CA SER A 765 -2.46 -38.80 -38.73
C SER A 765 -3.12 -37.54 -39.31
N SER A 766 -3.00 -37.36 -40.61
CA SER A 766 -3.61 -36.25 -41.34
C SER A 766 -4.36 -36.75 -42.56
N VAL A 767 -5.48 -36.10 -42.88
CA VAL A 767 -6.24 -36.34 -44.10
C VAL A 767 -6.39 -35.06 -44.91
N THR A 768 -6.53 -35.20 -46.23
CA THR A 768 -6.90 -34.09 -47.13
C THR A 768 -8.41 -34.03 -47.27
N ALA A 769 -8.96 -32.82 -47.28
CA ALA A 769 -10.35 -32.51 -47.57
C ALA A 769 -10.41 -31.33 -48.56
N ASN A 770 -11.54 -31.15 -49.23
CA ASN A 770 -11.77 -30.04 -50.16
C ASN A 770 -13.04 -29.28 -49.80
N ALA A 771 -12.97 -27.96 -49.91
CA ALA A 771 -14.10 -27.06 -49.81
C ALA A 771 -14.00 -26.04 -50.96
N SER A 772 -14.67 -26.30 -52.08
CA SER A 772 -14.74 -25.35 -53.18
C SER A 772 -16.16 -24.94 -53.56
N VAL A 773 -16.29 -23.65 -53.92
CA VAL A 773 -17.55 -23.06 -54.40
C VAL A 773 -17.40 -22.63 -55.85
N HIS A 774 -18.26 -23.19 -56.70
CA HIS A 774 -18.36 -22.93 -58.13
C HIS A 774 -19.82 -22.67 -58.48
N GLY A 775 -20.25 -21.41 -58.58
CA GLY A 775 -21.67 -21.12 -58.73
C GLY A 775 -22.02 -19.79 -59.38
N ASN A 776 -23.00 -19.86 -60.28
CA ASN A 776 -23.82 -18.74 -60.76
C ASN A 776 -25.28 -19.10 -60.39
N PRO A 777 -26.00 -18.27 -59.59
CA PRO A 777 -25.65 -16.93 -59.13
C PRO A 777 -24.57 -16.91 -58.03
N PRO A 778 -23.82 -15.80 -57.91
CA PRO A 778 -22.85 -15.62 -56.84
C PRO A 778 -23.54 -15.60 -55.47
N ALA A 779 -22.93 -16.28 -54.49
CA ALA A 779 -23.40 -16.35 -53.10
C ALA A 779 -22.28 -15.90 -52.14
N TRP A 780 -22.65 -15.32 -51.00
CA TRP A 780 -21.72 -15.15 -49.88
C TRP A 780 -21.59 -16.49 -49.16
N TRP A 781 -20.36 -16.92 -48.89
CA TRP A 781 -20.12 -18.23 -48.30
C TRP A 781 -18.96 -18.24 -47.31
N ALA A 782 -19.00 -19.20 -46.39
CA ALA A 782 -17.94 -19.51 -45.43
C ALA A 782 -17.86 -21.02 -45.24
N ALA A 783 -16.65 -21.54 -45.07
CA ALA A 783 -16.40 -22.91 -44.64
C ALA A 783 -15.38 -22.90 -43.51
N TRP A 784 -15.60 -23.71 -42.46
CA TRP A 784 -14.69 -23.81 -41.32
C TRP A 784 -14.75 -25.19 -40.66
N VAL A 785 -13.69 -25.54 -39.93
CA VAL A 785 -13.62 -26.78 -39.15
C VAL A 785 -13.76 -26.46 -37.67
N THR A 786 -14.58 -27.21 -36.97
CA THR A 786 -14.60 -27.28 -35.50
C THR A 786 -14.19 -28.67 -35.05
N ALA A 787 -13.69 -28.79 -33.82
CA ALA A 787 -13.34 -30.07 -33.22
C ALA A 787 -13.78 -30.10 -31.76
N ASP A 788 -14.53 -31.14 -31.41
CA ASP A 788 -15.02 -31.49 -30.08
C ASP A 788 -14.40 -32.83 -29.65
N GLU A 789 -14.58 -33.24 -28.38
CA GLU A 789 -13.87 -34.38 -27.77
C GLU A 789 -13.81 -35.66 -28.63
N ASP A 790 -14.87 -35.96 -29.40
CA ASP A 790 -14.99 -37.18 -30.20
C ASP A 790 -15.18 -36.95 -31.71
N SER A 791 -15.40 -35.71 -32.17
CA SER A 791 -15.75 -35.44 -33.57
C SER A 791 -15.16 -34.15 -34.13
N ILE A 792 -14.88 -34.18 -35.43
CA ILE A 792 -14.48 -33.03 -36.22
C ILE A 792 -15.65 -32.69 -37.15
N THR A 793 -16.14 -31.45 -37.11
CA THR A 793 -17.23 -31.03 -37.99
C THR A 793 -16.72 -30.03 -39.01
N LEU A 794 -16.92 -30.32 -40.29
CA LEU A 794 -16.67 -29.40 -41.38
C LEU A 794 -17.99 -28.70 -41.74
N HIS A 795 -18.09 -27.42 -41.43
CA HIS A 795 -19.28 -26.62 -41.64
C HIS A 795 -19.20 -25.84 -42.95
N PHE A 796 -20.33 -25.73 -43.62
CA PHE A 796 -20.52 -24.96 -44.85
C PHE A 796 -21.73 -24.05 -44.69
N ALA A 797 -21.51 -22.75 -44.83
CA ALA A 797 -22.58 -21.76 -44.84
C ALA A 797 -22.60 -20.97 -46.14
N ALA A 798 -23.78 -20.81 -46.75
CA ALA A 798 -23.98 -19.95 -47.91
C ALA A 798 -25.30 -19.19 -47.86
N ARG A 799 -25.25 -17.92 -48.29
CA ARG A 799 -26.39 -17.03 -48.40
C ARG A 799 -26.50 -16.36 -49.75
N SER A 800 -27.75 -16.22 -50.22
CA SER A 800 -28.03 -15.62 -51.51
C SER A 800 -27.76 -14.12 -51.50
N TRP A 801 -27.48 -13.57 -52.68
CA TRP A 801 -27.52 -12.13 -52.92
C TRP A 801 -28.98 -11.72 -53.02
N GLU A 802 -29.69 -11.53 -51.91
CA GLU A 802 -31.00 -10.88 -52.00
C GLU A 802 -30.78 -9.45 -52.50
N ALA A 803 -31.24 -9.20 -53.73
CA ALA A 803 -31.54 -7.86 -54.19
C ALA A 803 -32.71 -7.36 -53.32
N ALA A 804 -32.49 -6.24 -52.64
CA ALA A 804 -33.50 -5.49 -51.89
C ALA A 804 -34.85 -5.38 -52.60
#